data_AF-A0A2E1XK10-F1
#
_entry.id   AF-A0A2E1XK10-F1
#
_cell.length_a   1.000
_cell.length_b   1.000
_cell.length_c   1.000
_cell.angle_alpha   90.00
_cell.angle_beta   90.00
_cell.angle_gamma   90.00
#
_symmetry.space_group_name_H-M   'P 1'
#
loop_
_entity.id
_entity.type
_entity.pdbx_description
1 polymer ?
#
loop_
_entity_poly.entity_id
_entity_poly.type
_entity_poly.pdbx_seq_one_letter_code
_entity_poly.pdbx_strand_id
1 'polypeptide(L)'
;MSNHLYSRHGEAIDICGEHDFIAVLNALCRAVRDCGEDQTAPSRDPAVRLIAARMGTIAYVDDDDCAALLEACRAQLANCAARLAIVQILEKRICGDAGRKAAFHREGTVHPLSFQPELGPMPLDAPRELAPLPLFAHQPISKVDALAAAARILLPHYERGAALTPAVLRSAMRDAFGANDGDGAWDWKDAYEASEAALVLFLRKYGRLMRSKAGSGEKFLAMIERLATLAPSETRRSETSEALQQFSTPLALGVCVAAAADISPRDLVLEPSAGTGILAVMAELAGARLVLNELGETRFGLLKRLFQDASATQFNGEHIDDRLAPAIRPSVVIMNPPFSAAPGITGKRPRAACDHIASALARLCEGGRLVAITQESFRADAPQWREAFMRLRVHYLLEPGWRADNAVQGLGRSNRTNQKQPPLFRPVATNIKGEKRFLSTIARRLDSLGALTRGQRQTGGQGLFRADDNLESPYAKAALRKFYRALFAGKLDCCSLTAFIEMTGLKLLDQDGSLLEELPPITTFLNRILALRIDRQNAVFCAYEALLEGEVDAAMSAGVYEVGLETLVAERFDVKETADIFTHERSGATTRVVTIEKKQRNALISLDDAIALAGERKGRLYLNEKSKRAAIVTSAPSFMHEDGSVEKRLRLVRPMTRETVEEVAFAETAWAEVGEAEFRAAWNAELEGIPEFSVSTFHLVTGLLLPIWDRLPQENMKVNRLEASDGRRLLGRIVGAAELEKLMIDVGAKSVGDFTPEAIGASVMKDGAVFALATGLQLRRSRVMYENRLEVANYGPDQVETLKAMGCFSEIIAHRLRLFAPARGEAYPAITPIVARFPVTGFEARGA
;
A
#
# COMPACT_ATOMS: atom_id res chain seq x y z
N MET A 1 -35.92 -17.25 -12.31
CA MET A 1 -35.73 -17.33 -10.85
C MET A 1 -36.66 -16.29 -10.22
N SER A 2 -37.26 -16.57 -9.07
CA SER A 2 -38.38 -15.78 -8.52
C SER A 2 -37.95 -14.48 -7.83
N ASN A 3 -38.81 -13.46 -7.88
CA ASN A 3 -38.60 -12.12 -7.33
C ASN A 3 -38.45 -12.03 -5.79
N HIS A 4 -38.44 -13.16 -5.07
CA HIS A 4 -38.32 -13.18 -3.60
C HIS A 4 -36.88 -13.10 -3.08
N LEU A 5 -35.87 -13.48 -3.87
CA LEU A 5 -34.46 -13.44 -3.46
C LEU A 5 -33.96 -12.01 -3.18
N TYR A 6 -34.41 -11.03 -3.96
CA TYR A 6 -33.98 -9.64 -3.83
C TYR A 6 -34.61 -8.91 -2.63
N SER A 7 -35.76 -9.35 -2.10
CA SER A 7 -36.51 -8.57 -1.10
C SER A 7 -36.10 -8.80 0.36
N ARG A 8 -35.40 -9.91 0.69
CA ARG A 8 -34.91 -10.18 2.06
C ARG A 8 -33.45 -9.80 2.29
N HIS A 9 -32.59 -9.90 1.26
CA HIS A 9 -31.13 -9.75 1.41
C HIS A 9 -30.49 -8.88 0.30
N GLY A 10 -31.27 -8.07 -0.41
CA GLY A 10 -30.81 -7.28 -1.57
C GLY A 10 -29.56 -6.43 -1.32
N GLU A 11 -29.47 -5.76 -0.16
CA GLU A 11 -28.30 -4.93 0.21
C GLU A 11 -26.99 -5.72 0.33
N ALA A 12 -27.03 -7.03 0.63
CA ALA A 12 -25.84 -7.89 0.72
C ALA A 12 -25.51 -8.58 -0.62
N ILE A 13 -26.37 -8.42 -1.62
CA ILE A 13 -26.27 -9.01 -2.97
C ILE A 13 -26.02 -7.92 -4.03
N ASP A 14 -26.16 -6.63 -3.69
CA ASP A 14 -25.83 -5.53 -4.60
C ASP A 14 -24.37 -5.64 -5.06
N ILE A 15 -24.21 -5.75 -6.37
CA ILE A 15 -22.94 -6.04 -7.04
C ILE A 15 -22.13 -4.73 -7.22
N CYS A 16 -22.75 -3.57 -6.99
CA CYS A 16 -22.19 -2.24 -7.26
C CYS A 16 -22.10 -1.31 -6.04
N GLY A 17 -22.58 -1.70 -4.85
CA GLY A 17 -22.72 -0.82 -3.69
C GLY A 17 -22.08 -1.33 -2.39
N GLU A 18 -20.98 -0.70 -1.99
CA GLU A 18 -20.26 -0.81 -0.69
C GLU A 18 -19.69 -2.17 -0.23
N HIS A 19 -18.69 -2.11 0.66
CA HIS A 19 -17.67 -3.15 0.87
C HIS A 19 -17.51 -3.53 2.37
N ASP A 20 -18.54 -4.10 3.01
CA ASP A 20 -18.42 -4.57 4.39
C ASP A 20 -18.52 -6.11 4.52
N PHE A 21 -17.38 -6.75 4.82
CA PHE A 21 -17.29 -8.18 5.13
C PHE A 21 -18.21 -8.58 6.31
N ILE A 22 -18.40 -7.69 7.29
CA ILE A 22 -19.28 -7.91 8.44
C ILE A 22 -20.75 -7.93 7.98
N ALA A 23 -21.14 -7.10 7.02
CA ALA A 23 -22.49 -7.13 6.45
C ALA A 23 -22.75 -8.46 5.68
N VAL A 24 -21.79 -8.90 4.86
CA VAL A 24 -21.88 -10.16 4.10
C VAL A 24 -21.92 -11.38 5.03
N LEU A 25 -21.05 -11.45 6.05
CA LEU A 25 -21.05 -12.51 7.05
C LEU A 25 -22.37 -12.55 7.84
N ASN A 26 -22.90 -11.39 8.26
CA ASN A 26 -24.20 -11.33 8.94
C ASN A 26 -25.37 -11.71 8.03
N ALA A 27 -25.31 -11.40 6.73
CA ALA A 27 -26.30 -11.86 5.76
C ALA A 27 -26.25 -13.39 5.60
N LEU A 28 -25.06 -13.98 5.52
CA LEU A 28 -24.88 -15.43 5.44
C LEU A 28 -25.42 -16.15 6.70
N CYS A 29 -25.07 -15.64 7.89
CA CYS A 29 -25.54 -16.20 9.16
C CYS A 29 -27.06 -16.08 9.37
N ARG A 30 -27.72 -15.11 8.70
CA ARG A 30 -29.19 -15.02 8.66
C ARG A 30 -29.78 -16.02 7.67
N ALA A 31 -29.31 -16.04 6.41
CA ALA A 31 -29.80 -16.98 5.41
C ALA A 31 -29.68 -18.46 5.86
N VAL A 32 -28.57 -18.84 6.54
CA VAL A 32 -28.40 -20.19 7.11
C VAL A 32 -29.39 -20.48 8.26
N ARG A 33 -29.85 -19.45 8.98
CA ARG A 33 -30.83 -19.58 10.07
C ARG A 33 -32.25 -19.71 9.52
N ASP A 34 -32.63 -18.88 8.55
CA ASP A 34 -33.91 -18.98 7.83
C ASP A 34 -34.09 -20.39 7.25
N CYS A 35 -33.03 -20.99 6.69
CA CYS A 35 -33.05 -22.39 6.23
C CYS A 35 -33.42 -23.39 7.33
N GLY A 36 -32.97 -23.16 8.57
CA GLY A 36 -33.30 -23.99 9.73
C GLY A 36 -34.75 -23.86 10.18
N GLU A 37 -35.35 -22.67 10.03
CA GLU A 37 -36.77 -22.42 10.32
C GLU A 37 -37.67 -23.03 9.23
N ASP A 38 -37.29 -22.91 7.95
CA ASP A 38 -38.00 -23.50 6.80
C ASP A 38 -37.68 -25.00 6.56
N GLN A 39 -36.91 -25.65 7.45
CA GLN A 39 -36.43 -27.04 7.33
C GLN A 39 -35.71 -27.39 6.01
N THR A 40 -35.12 -26.40 5.35
CA THR A 40 -34.36 -26.58 4.11
C THR A 40 -32.87 -26.76 4.39
N ALA A 41 -32.18 -27.56 3.58
CA ALA A 41 -30.75 -27.78 3.76
C ALA A 41 -29.96 -26.52 3.30
N PRO A 42 -29.18 -25.85 4.17
CA PRO A 42 -28.48 -24.60 3.79
C PRO A 42 -27.51 -24.78 2.62
N SER A 43 -26.96 -25.98 2.42
CA SER A 43 -26.09 -26.32 1.29
C SER A 43 -26.81 -26.40 -0.07
N ARG A 44 -28.16 -26.40 -0.07
CA ARG A 44 -29.01 -26.38 -1.27
C ARG A 44 -29.72 -25.04 -1.47
N ASP A 45 -29.77 -24.19 -0.45
CA ASP A 45 -30.40 -22.88 -0.56
C ASP A 45 -29.62 -21.92 -1.50
N PRO A 46 -30.27 -21.28 -2.48
CA PRO A 46 -29.60 -20.39 -3.42
C PRO A 46 -28.99 -19.13 -2.78
N ALA A 47 -29.62 -18.55 -1.75
CA ALA A 47 -29.14 -17.33 -1.10
C ALA A 47 -27.90 -17.61 -0.25
N VAL A 48 -27.93 -18.67 0.56
CA VAL A 48 -26.77 -19.15 1.33
C VAL A 48 -25.58 -19.40 0.42
N ARG A 49 -25.78 -20.09 -0.72
CA ARG A 49 -24.70 -20.38 -1.67
C ARG A 49 -24.14 -19.12 -2.33
N LEU A 50 -24.98 -18.15 -2.69
CA LEU A 50 -24.55 -16.91 -3.32
C LEU A 50 -23.74 -16.02 -2.36
N ILE A 51 -24.23 -15.86 -1.13
CA ILE A 51 -23.58 -15.02 -0.10
C ILE A 51 -22.30 -15.71 0.41
N ALA A 52 -22.29 -17.04 0.55
CA ALA A 52 -21.07 -17.80 0.88
C ALA A 52 -19.99 -17.68 -0.19
N ALA A 53 -20.36 -17.72 -1.48
CA ALA A 53 -19.43 -17.48 -2.58
C ALA A 53 -18.87 -16.05 -2.54
N ARG A 54 -19.70 -15.04 -2.23
CA ARG A 54 -19.26 -13.65 -2.04
C ARG A 54 -18.30 -13.50 -0.85
N MET A 55 -18.51 -14.25 0.23
CA MET A 55 -17.62 -14.26 1.40
C MET A 55 -16.30 -14.98 1.11
N GLY A 56 -16.32 -16.07 0.34
CA GLY A 56 -15.11 -16.76 -0.13
C GLY A 56 -14.22 -15.89 -1.02
N THR A 57 -14.81 -15.07 -1.90
CA THR A 57 -14.07 -14.11 -2.74
C THR A 57 -13.43 -12.94 -1.98
N ILE A 58 -13.67 -12.81 -0.67
CA ILE A 58 -13.00 -11.81 0.19
C ILE A 58 -11.83 -12.45 1.00
N ALA A 59 -11.69 -13.78 0.98
CA ALA A 59 -11.04 -14.50 2.07
C ALA A 59 -9.78 -15.33 1.76
N TYR A 60 -9.38 -15.52 0.49
CA TYR A 60 -8.22 -16.38 0.21
C TYR A 60 -7.47 -16.11 -1.08
N VAL A 61 -6.19 -16.44 -1.04
CA VAL A 61 -5.27 -16.85 -2.12
C VAL A 61 -4.05 -17.57 -1.46
N ASP A 62 -3.24 -18.47 -2.03
CA ASP A 62 -3.29 -19.69 -2.90
C ASP A 62 -1.80 -19.97 -3.29
N ASP A 63 -1.26 -21.15 -3.58
CA ASP A 63 -1.71 -22.56 -3.70
C ASP A 63 -0.81 -23.42 -2.75
N ASP A 64 -0.82 -24.77 -2.62
CA ASP A 64 -1.44 -25.87 -3.38
C ASP A 64 -1.94 -26.96 -2.39
N ASP A 65 -3.26 -27.15 -2.29
CA ASP A 65 -3.95 -28.44 -2.19
C ASP A 65 -5.45 -28.17 -2.02
N CYS A 66 -6.30 -28.47 -3.01
CA CYS A 66 -7.71 -28.04 -2.98
C CYS A 66 -8.54 -28.63 -1.80
N ALA A 67 -8.10 -29.77 -1.26
CA ALA A 67 -8.65 -30.35 -0.03
C ALA A 67 -8.11 -29.67 1.24
N ALA A 68 -6.81 -29.36 1.28
CA ALA A 68 -6.22 -28.58 2.36
C ALA A 68 -6.70 -27.12 2.35
N LEU A 69 -7.14 -26.59 1.21
CA LEU A 69 -7.75 -25.26 1.06
C LEU A 69 -9.16 -25.21 1.67
N LEU A 70 -9.98 -26.23 1.41
CA LEU A 70 -11.29 -26.36 2.08
C LEU A 70 -11.13 -26.58 3.59
N GLU A 71 -10.10 -27.32 4.01
CA GLU A 71 -9.79 -27.52 5.42
C GLU A 71 -9.10 -26.30 6.05
N ALA A 72 -8.33 -25.51 5.29
CA ALA A 72 -7.71 -24.24 5.72
C ALA A 72 -8.77 -23.13 5.82
N CYS A 73 -9.71 -23.03 4.87
CA CYS A 73 -10.86 -22.16 4.97
C CYS A 73 -11.80 -22.57 6.12
N ARG A 74 -11.99 -23.88 6.38
CA ARG A 74 -12.64 -24.35 7.62
C ARG A 74 -11.83 -24.02 8.86
N ALA A 75 -10.51 -24.14 8.80
CA ALA A 75 -9.61 -23.82 9.91
C ALA A 75 -9.51 -22.31 10.16
N GLN A 76 -9.62 -21.45 9.15
CA GLN A 76 -9.66 -19.98 9.25
C GLN A 76 -11.05 -19.46 9.61
N LEU A 77 -12.13 -20.09 9.15
CA LEU A 77 -13.46 -19.90 9.75
C LEU A 77 -13.44 -20.32 11.23
N ALA A 78 -12.77 -21.44 11.56
CA ALA A 78 -12.54 -21.85 12.94
C ALA A 78 -11.50 -20.98 13.68
N ASN A 79 -10.61 -20.23 13.01
CA ASN A 79 -9.61 -19.33 13.62
C ASN A 79 -10.17 -17.93 13.84
N CYS A 80 -11.07 -17.47 12.97
CA CYS A 80 -11.86 -16.25 13.13
C CYS A 80 -12.98 -16.45 14.15
N ALA A 81 -13.68 -17.60 14.13
CA ALA A 81 -14.47 -18.05 15.27
C ALA A 81 -13.56 -18.14 16.53
N ALA A 82 -12.37 -18.74 16.41
CA ALA A 82 -11.39 -18.78 17.49
C ALA A 82 -10.67 -17.45 17.80
N ARG A 83 -11.18 -16.32 17.30
CA ARG A 83 -10.77 -14.97 17.69
C ARG A 83 -11.99 -14.11 17.98
N LEU A 84 -12.97 -14.72 18.67
CA LEU A 84 -14.24 -14.14 19.09
C LEU A 84 -14.09 -12.77 19.79
N ALA A 85 -12.96 -12.49 20.46
CA ALA A 85 -12.68 -11.18 21.05
C ALA A 85 -12.67 -10.02 20.03
N ILE A 86 -12.13 -10.23 18.82
CA ILE A 86 -12.14 -9.22 17.76
C ILE A 86 -13.56 -9.03 17.23
N VAL A 87 -14.31 -10.13 17.07
CA VAL A 87 -15.72 -10.11 16.67
C VAL A 87 -16.57 -9.36 17.71
N GLN A 88 -16.41 -9.63 19.01
CA GLN A 88 -17.14 -8.97 20.09
C GLN A 88 -16.83 -7.47 20.24
N ILE A 89 -15.60 -7.05 19.94
CA ILE A 89 -15.21 -5.63 19.91
C ILE A 89 -15.93 -4.90 18.75
N LEU A 90 -16.06 -5.56 17.59
CA LEU A 90 -16.74 -5.03 16.41
C LEU A 90 -18.28 -5.08 16.54
N GLU A 91 -18.84 -6.19 17.05
CA GLU A 91 -20.29 -6.40 17.28
C GLU A 91 -20.91 -5.30 18.15
N LYS A 92 -20.18 -4.80 19.16
CA LYS A 92 -20.73 -3.83 20.13
C LYS A 92 -20.63 -2.36 19.70
N ARG A 93 -20.01 -2.04 18.56
CA ARG A 93 -19.86 -0.65 18.00
C ARG A 93 -19.40 0.42 19.03
N ILE A 94 -18.54 0.07 19.99
CA ILE A 94 -18.24 0.94 21.16
C ILE A 94 -17.39 2.19 20.81
N CYS A 95 -16.62 2.17 19.72
CA CYS A 95 -15.67 3.24 19.40
C CYS A 95 -16.25 4.55 18.83
N GLY A 96 -17.57 4.67 18.63
CA GLY A 96 -18.17 5.81 17.90
C GLY A 96 -19.07 6.77 18.71
N ASP A 97 -19.68 6.34 19.82
CA ASP A 97 -20.83 7.05 20.40
C ASP A 97 -20.64 7.35 21.90
N ALA A 98 -20.46 8.64 22.20
CA ALA A 98 -20.29 9.13 23.58
C ALA A 98 -21.58 9.05 24.43
N GLY A 99 -22.76 9.07 23.80
CA GLY A 99 -24.05 8.94 24.48
C GLY A 99 -24.30 7.53 24.98
N ARG A 100 -24.02 6.51 24.14
CA ARG A 100 -24.08 5.10 24.55
C ARG A 100 -23.07 4.76 25.63
N LYS A 101 -21.86 5.33 25.56
CA LYS A 101 -20.85 5.23 26.63
C LYS A 101 -21.37 5.78 27.96
N ALA A 102 -22.14 6.87 27.95
CA ALA A 102 -22.74 7.47 29.14
C ALA A 102 -24.05 6.80 29.62
N ALA A 103 -24.65 5.91 28.83
CA ALA A 103 -25.78 5.07 29.24
C ALA A 103 -25.29 3.79 29.94
N PHE A 104 -24.27 3.13 29.38
CA PHE A 104 -23.62 1.96 29.94
C PHE A 104 -23.05 2.18 31.37
N HIS A 105 -22.66 3.42 31.69
CA HIS A 105 -22.20 3.79 33.04
C HIS A 105 -23.33 4.23 34.00
N ARG A 106 -24.59 4.32 33.56
CA ARG A 106 -25.73 4.75 34.40
C ARG A 106 -26.64 3.60 34.84
N GLU A 107 -26.83 2.58 34.02
CA GLU A 107 -27.71 1.45 34.32
C GLU A 107 -26.99 0.35 35.13
N GLY A 108 -26.47 0.74 36.29
CA GLY A 108 -25.84 -0.14 37.28
C GLY A 108 -26.83 -0.84 38.22
N THR A 109 -27.99 -1.26 37.74
CA THR A 109 -29.06 -1.86 38.57
C THR A 109 -29.67 -3.10 37.92
N VAL A 110 -29.57 -4.21 38.65
CA VAL A 110 -30.21 -5.50 38.35
C VAL A 110 -31.74 -5.40 38.47
N HIS A 111 -32.48 -6.11 37.62
CA HIS A 111 -33.77 -6.66 38.04
C HIS A 111 -33.88 -8.15 37.64
N PRO A 112 -34.35 -9.03 38.55
CA PRO A 112 -34.39 -10.47 38.32
C PRO A 112 -35.73 -10.92 37.72
N LEU A 113 -35.71 -11.96 36.88
CA LEU A 113 -36.90 -12.69 36.47
C LEU A 113 -36.95 -14.06 37.17
N SER A 114 -37.65 -14.06 38.30
CA SER A 114 -38.54 -15.12 38.79
C SER A 114 -38.25 -16.57 38.38
N PHE A 115 -37.72 -17.36 39.32
CA PHE A 115 -37.99 -18.79 39.40
C PHE A 115 -38.38 -19.12 40.84
N GLN A 116 -39.63 -19.53 41.06
CA GLN A 116 -40.08 -20.08 42.35
C GLN A 116 -39.87 -21.59 42.34
N PRO A 117 -39.46 -22.15 43.47
CA PRO A 117 -40.31 -23.14 44.12
C PRO A 117 -40.62 -22.75 45.57
N GLU A 118 -41.83 -23.07 46.01
CA GLU A 118 -42.28 -22.86 47.38
C GLU A 118 -41.59 -23.82 48.35
N LEU A 119 -41.30 -23.34 49.58
CA LEU A 119 -41.29 -24.13 50.82
C LEU A 119 -41.38 -23.14 52.01
N GLY A 120 -42.17 -23.50 53.02
CA GLY A 120 -42.76 -22.57 54.01
C GLY A 120 -41.83 -22.05 55.13
N PRO A 121 -42.36 -21.19 56.03
CA PRO A 121 -41.55 -20.36 56.93
C PRO A 121 -41.39 -20.89 58.37
N MET A 122 -40.49 -20.19 59.10
CA MET A 122 -40.31 -20.09 60.56
C MET A 122 -39.51 -21.17 61.32
N PRO A 123 -38.87 -20.83 62.46
CA PRO A 123 -38.46 -19.49 62.96
C PRO A 123 -36.96 -19.41 63.36
N LEU A 124 -36.55 -18.22 63.82
CA LEU A 124 -35.22 -17.90 64.36
C LEU A 124 -34.96 -18.58 65.71
N ASP A 125 -33.70 -18.94 65.97
CA ASP A 125 -33.11 -18.93 67.31
C ASP A 125 -31.59 -18.66 67.24
N ALA A 126 -31.08 -17.86 68.17
CA ALA A 126 -29.67 -17.58 68.40
C ALA A 126 -29.50 -17.01 69.82
N PRO A 127 -28.30 -17.04 70.45
CA PRO A 127 -27.06 -17.77 70.12
C PRO A 127 -26.58 -18.66 71.30
N ARG A 128 -25.43 -19.32 71.18
CA ARG A 128 -24.57 -19.61 72.34
C ARG A 128 -23.08 -19.43 72.01
N GLU A 129 -22.46 -18.47 72.69
CA GLU A 129 -21.00 -18.33 72.75
C GLU A 129 -20.36 -19.47 73.55
N LEU A 130 -19.15 -19.85 73.14
CA LEU A 130 -18.15 -20.46 74.02
C LEU A 130 -16.78 -19.87 73.67
N ALA A 131 -16.11 -19.33 74.68
CA ALA A 131 -14.73 -18.86 74.63
C ALA A 131 -14.02 -19.28 75.93
N PRO A 132 -12.69 -19.21 76.01
CA PRO A 132 -11.72 -19.76 75.06
C PRO A 132 -10.71 -20.67 75.80
N LEU A 133 -9.83 -21.39 75.09
CA LEU A 133 -8.56 -21.86 75.68
C LEU A 133 -7.38 -21.66 74.72
N PRO A 134 -6.25 -21.08 75.18
CA PRO A 134 -5.10 -20.77 74.34
C PRO A 134 -4.03 -21.85 74.40
N LEU A 135 -3.39 -22.16 73.27
CA LEU A 135 -2.06 -22.77 73.22
C LEU A 135 -1.40 -22.55 71.85
N PHE A 136 -0.09 -22.32 71.90
CA PHE A 136 0.87 -22.00 70.84
C PHE A 136 1.09 -20.51 70.55
N ALA A 137 2.21 -20.00 71.08
CA ALA A 137 2.81 -18.76 70.64
C ALA A 137 3.35 -18.94 69.22
N HIS A 138 2.61 -18.46 68.23
CA HIS A 138 3.06 -18.44 66.84
C HIS A 138 4.27 -17.50 66.70
N GLN A 139 5.34 -18.00 66.08
CA GLN A 139 6.33 -17.11 65.47
C GLN A 139 5.61 -16.17 64.49
N PRO A 140 6.00 -14.89 64.38
CA PRO A 140 5.39 -13.99 63.42
C PRO A 140 5.66 -14.50 62.00
N ILE A 141 4.62 -15.08 61.39
CA ILE A 141 4.63 -15.53 60.00
C ILE A 141 4.95 -14.31 59.14
N SER A 142 5.95 -14.40 58.26
CA SER A 142 6.27 -13.25 57.40
C SER A 142 5.06 -12.90 56.52
N LYS A 143 4.86 -11.62 56.22
CA LYS A 143 3.71 -11.18 55.39
C LYS A 143 3.63 -11.95 54.06
N VAL A 144 4.79 -12.29 53.49
CA VAL A 144 4.89 -13.09 52.25
C VAL A 144 4.56 -14.58 52.48
N ASP A 145 4.93 -15.16 53.62
CA ASP A 145 4.49 -16.51 54.02
C ASP A 145 2.96 -16.57 54.20
N ALA A 146 2.39 -15.59 54.90
CA ALA A 146 0.96 -15.51 55.15
C ALA A 146 0.17 -15.33 53.84
N LEU A 147 0.61 -14.45 52.94
CA LEU A 147 0.02 -14.31 51.59
C LEU A 147 0.12 -15.60 50.77
N ALA A 148 1.26 -16.29 50.81
CA ALA A 148 1.43 -17.57 50.12
C ALA A 148 0.59 -18.70 50.76
N ALA A 149 0.30 -18.64 52.06
CA ALA A 149 -0.64 -19.54 52.73
C ALA A 149 -2.09 -19.23 52.33
N ALA A 150 -2.51 -17.96 52.38
CA ALA A 150 -3.83 -17.51 51.92
C ALA A 150 -4.09 -17.93 50.46
N ALA A 151 -3.12 -17.75 49.56
CA ALA A 151 -3.23 -18.19 48.16
C ALA A 151 -3.49 -19.71 48.02
N ARG A 152 -2.90 -20.54 48.89
CA ARG A 152 -3.16 -21.99 48.92
C ARG A 152 -4.52 -22.35 49.51
N ILE A 153 -5.03 -21.56 50.47
CA ILE A 153 -6.40 -21.72 51.01
C ILE A 153 -7.44 -21.34 49.95
N LEU A 154 -7.17 -20.31 49.13
CA LEU A 154 -8.05 -19.85 48.07
C LEU A 154 -8.06 -20.77 46.83
N LEU A 155 -6.92 -21.40 46.47
CA LEU A 155 -6.79 -22.26 45.29
C LEU A 155 -7.92 -23.32 45.15
N PRO A 156 -8.29 -24.10 46.19
CA PRO A 156 -9.41 -25.05 46.13
C PRO A 156 -10.77 -24.46 45.72
N HIS A 157 -11.00 -23.15 45.85
CA HIS A 157 -12.22 -22.51 45.36
C HIS A 157 -12.21 -22.40 43.84
N TYR A 158 -11.10 -21.98 43.23
CA TYR A 158 -10.93 -22.02 41.78
C TYR A 158 -11.00 -23.45 41.23
N GLU A 159 -10.45 -24.44 41.94
CA GLU A 159 -10.55 -25.87 41.58
C GLU A 159 -11.99 -26.40 41.55
N ARG A 160 -12.89 -25.84 42.37
CA ARG A 160 -14.32 -26.15 42.38
C ARG A 160 -15.16 -25.27 41.44
N GLY A 161 -14.55 -24.31 40.74
CA GLY A 161 -15.28 -23.31 39.95
C GLY A 161 -16.11 -22.33 40.80
N ALA A 162 -15.76 -22.14 42.07
CA ALA A 162 -16.46 -21.27 43.01
C ALA A 162 -15.87 -19.86 43.02
N ALA A 163 -16.74 -18.84 42.97
CA ALA A 163 -16.31 -17.44 43.02
C ALA A 163 -15.79 -17.05 44.41
N LEU A 164 -14.71 -16.25 44.44
CA LEU A 164 -14.12 -15.70 45.66
C LEU A 164 -14.90 -14.48 46.12
N THR A 165 -15.89 -14.71 46.99
CA THR A 165 -16.62 -13.62 47.64
C THR A 165 -15.74 -12.90 48.67
N PRO A 166 -16.05 -11.65 49.05
CA PRO A 166 -15.34 -10.94 50.12
C PRO A 166 -15.33 -11.70 51.46
N ALA A 167 -16.34 -12.53 51.73
CA ALA A 167 -16.37 -13.38 52.92
C ALA A 167 -15.34 -14.52 52.86
N VAL A 168 -15.18 -15.16 51.69
CA VAL A 168 -14.15 -16.19 51.46
C VAL A 168 -12.75 -15.61 51.58
N LEU A 169 -12.51 -14.44 50.97
CA LEU A 169 -11.23 -13.72 51.06
C LEU A 169 -10.90 -13.35 52.51
N ARG A 170 -11.85 -12.73 53.25
CA ARG A 170 -11.64 -12.38 54.65
C ARG A 170 -11.36 -13.63 55.51
N SER A 171 -12.03 -14.75 55.25
CA SER A 171 -11.72 -16.01 55.96
C SER A 171 -10.30 -16.46 55.66
N ALA A 172 -9.94 -16.65 54.38
CA ALA A 172 -8.61 -17.13 54.01
C ALA A 172 -7.47 -16.23 54.51
N MET A 173 -7.67 -14.91 54.52
CA MET A 173 -6.71 -13.95 55.09
C MET A 173 -6.63 -14.07 56.61
N ARG A 174 -7.75 -14.13 57.32
CA ARG A 174 -7.76 -14.33 58.78
C ARG A 174 -7.10 -15.65 59.18
N ASP A 175 -7.41 -16.72 58.46
CA ASP A 175 -6.92 -18.06 58.75
C ASP A 175 -5.40 -18.19 58.43
N ALA A 176 -4.86 -17.35 57.52
CA ALA A 176 -3.43 -17.31 57.18
C ALA A 176 -2.60 -16.31 57.99
N PHE A 177 -3.17 -15.17 58.39
CA PHE A 177 -2.51 -14.12 59.17
C PHE A 177 -2.75 -14.24 60.68
N GLY A 178 -3.75 -15.02 61.12
CA GLY A 178 -4.20 -15.08 62.51
C GLY A 178 -4.92 -13.82 63.01
N ALA A 179 -5.34 -12.93 62.10
CA ALA A 179 -5.81 -11.58 62.40
C ALA A 179 -6.92 -11.12 61.44
N ASN A 180 -7.84 -10.26 61.90
CA ASN A 180 -8.95 -9.71 61.12
C ASN A 180 -8.54 -8.46 60.31
N ASP A 181 -9.42 -7.99 59.42
CA ASP A 181 -9.18 -6.76 58.64
C ASP A 181 -9.14 -5.48 59.48
N GLY A 182 -9.66 -5.51 60.72
CA GLY A 182 -9.54 -4.41 61.68
C GLY A 182 -8.22 -4.36 62.45
N ASP A 183 -7.43 -5.44 62.44
CA ASP A 183 -6.24 -5.60 63.30
C ASP A 183 -4.96 -5.04 62.65
N GLY A 184 -5.04 -4.55 61.40
CA GLY A 184 -3.93 -3.90 60.69
C GLY A 184 -2.82 -4.83 60.19
N ALA A 185 -2.90 -6.14 60.44
CA ALA A 185 -1.90 -7.13 60.00
C ALA A 185 -1.89 -7.35 58.46
N TRP A 186 -3.01 -7.07 57.80
CA TRP A 186 -3.19 -7.13 56.35
C TRP A 186 -4.24 -6.10 55.90
N ASP A 187 -4.16 -5.67 54.63
CA ASP A 187 -5.14 -4.79 54.00
C ASP A 187 -5.89 -5.46 52.81
N TRP A 188 -6.88 -4.79 52.23
CA TRP A 188 -7.62 -5.38 51.11
C TRP A 188 -6.78 -5.54 49.82
N LYS A 189 -5.65 -4.85 49.66
CA LYS A 189 -4.70 -5.10 48.55
C LYS A 189 -3.98 -6.42 48.79
N ASP A 190 -3.54 -6.70 50.01
CA ASP A 190 -2.94 -7.99 50.38
C ASP A 190 -3.89 -9.16 50.05
N ALA A 191 -5.20 -8.99 50.30
CA ALA A 191 -6.21 -9.98 49.94
C ALA A 191 -6.35 -10.18 48.41
N TYR A 192 -6.22 -9.12 47.61
CA TYR A 192 -6.21 -9.22 46.15
C TYR A 192 -4.91 -9.88 45.63
N GLU A 193 -3.74 -9.54 46.20
CA GLU A 193 -2.47 -10.19 45.84
C GLU A 193 -2.45 -11.68 46.17
N ALA A 194 -3.06 -12.10 47.28
CA ALA A 194 -3.28 -13.51 47.60
C ALA A 194 -4.24 -14.20 46.61
N SER A 195 -5.28 -13.50 46.15
CA SER A 195 -6.23 -13.99 45.12
C SER A 195 -5.55 -14.19 43.76
N GLU A 196 -4.69 -13.26 43.33
CA GLU A 196 -3.90 -13.39 42.11
C GLU A 196 -2.87 -14.52 42.21
N ALA A 197 -2.17 -14.62 43.34
CA ALA A 197 -1.25 -15.74 43.58
C ALA A 197 -1.99 -17.09 43.51
N ALA A 198 -3.23 -17.17 43.97
CA ALA A 198 -4.08 -18.36 43.82
C ALA A 198 -4.46 -18.65 42.35
N LEU A 199 -4.74 -17.62 41.52
CA LEU A 199 -4.92 -17.78 40.08
C LEU A 199 -3.65 -18.28 39.39
N VAL A 200 -2.48 -17.73 39.74
CA VAL A 200 -1.18 -18.18 39.22
C VAL A 200 -0.96 -19.65 39.61
N LEU A 201 -1.15 -20.04 40.87
CA LEU A 201 -1.04 -21.44 41.31
C LEU A 201 -1.99 -22.36 40.54
N PHE A 202 -3.24 -21.94 40.32
CA PHE A 202 -4.22 -22.69 39.52
C PHE A 202 -3.73 -22.88 38.08
N LEU A 203 -3.23 -21.82 37.43
CA LEU A 203 -2.73 -21.88 36.06
C LEU A 203 -1.43 -22.67 35.93
N ARG A 204 -0.51 -22.61 36.90
CA ARG A 204 0.69 -23.47 36.90
C ARG A 204 0.32 -24.95 37.05
N LYS A 205 -0.70 -25.27 37.87
CA LYS A 205 -1.17 -26.64 38.12
C LYS A 205 -2.01 -27.22 36.97
N TYR A 206 -2.91 -26.44 36.38
CA TYR A 206 -3.90 -26.91 35.41
C TYR A 206 -3.78 -26.31 34.00
N GLY A 207 -3.11 -25.17 33.83
CA GLY A 207 -3.11 -24.40 32.59
C GLY A 207 -2.57 -25.14 31.37
N ARG A 208 -1.57 -26.02 31.53
CA ARG A 208 -1.07 -26.86 30.42
C ARG A 208 -2.14 -27.87 29.96
N LEU A 209 -2.85 -28.48 30.92
CA LEU A 209 -3.97 -29.38 30.63
C LEU A 209 -5.16 -28.62 30.04
N MET A 210 -5.46 -27.41 30.54
CA MET A 210 -6.50 -26.54 29.97
C MET A 210 -6.19 -26.19 28.52
N ARG A 211 -4.95 -25.76 28.22
CA ARG A 211 -4.51 -25.41 26.86
C ARG A 211 -4.55 -26.62 25.92
N SER A 212 -4.15 -27.80 26.40
CA SER A 212 -4.25 -29.06 25.67
C SER A 212 -5.70 -29.47 25.39
N LYS A 213 -6.59 -29.44 26.40
CA LYS A 213 -8.02 -29.76 26.26
C LYS A 213 -8.79 -28.74 25.42
N ALA A 214 -8.39 -27.47 25.45
CA ALA A 214 -9.01 -26.42 24.66
C ALA A 214 -8.85 -26.66 23.16
N GLY A 215 -7.68 -27.13 22.71
CA GLY A 215 -7.38 -27.38 21.29
C GLY A 215 -7.28 -26.13 20.41
N SER A 216 -7.77 -24.97 20.86
CA SER A 216 -7.62 -23.67 20.20
C SER A 216 -7.36 -22.55 21.22
N GLY A 217 -6.79 -21.44 20.73
CA GLY A 217 -6.54 -20.24 21.54
C GLY A 217 -7.82 -19.62 22.12
N GLU A 218 -8.93 -19.66 21.39
CA GLU A 218 -10.25 -19.18 21.87
C GLU A 218 -10.79 -19.99 23.01
N LYS A 219 -10.81 -21.32 22.90
CA LYS A 219 -11.36 -22.18 23.94
C LYS A 219 -10.53 -22.02 25.21
N PHE A 220 -9.22 -21.80 25.07
CA PHE A 220 -8.36 -21.44 26.18
C PHE A 220 -8.70 -20.03 26.72
N LEU A 221 -8.85 -19.02 25.88
CA LEU A 221 -9.26 -17.66 26.27
C LEU A 221 -10.62 -17.65 26.99
N ALA A 222 -11.65 -18.32 26.47
CA ALA A 222 -12.97 -18.44 27.09
C ALA A 222 -12.93 -19.21 28.41
N MET A 223 -12.06 -20.22 28.55
CA MET A 223 -11.81 -20.87 29.85
C MET A 223 -11.12 -19.90 30.84
N ILE A 224 -10.19 -19.06 30.36
CA ILE A 224 -9.51 -18.04 31.14
C ILE A 224 -10.46 -16.89 31.54
N GLU A 225 -11.36 -16.45 30.67
CA GLU A 225 -12.39 -15.45 30.96
C GLU A 225 -13.37 -15.98 32.02
N ARG A 226 -13.84 -17.23 31.88
CA ARG A 226 -14.65 -17.89 32.92
C ARG A 226 -13.92 -17.97 34.25
N LEU A 227 -12.64 -18.38 34.26
CA LEU A 227 -11.80 -18.37 35.46
C LEU A 227 -11.67 -16.97 36.06
N ALA A 228 -11.50 -15.93 35.24
CA ALA A 228 -11.42 -14.55 35.69
C ALA A 228 -12.73 -14.07 36.35
N THR A 229 -13.91 -14.52 35.92
CA THR A 229 -15.18 -14.19 36.61
C THR A 229 -15.31 -14.78 38.02
N LEU A 230 -14.45 -15.73 38.40
CA LEU A 230 -14.40 -16.28 39.77
C LEU A 230 -13.51 -15.43 40.70
N ALA A 231 -12.70 -14.52 40.15
CA ALA A 231 -11.86 -13.61 40.92
C ALA A 231 -12.68 -12.42 41.46
N PRO A 232 -12.29 -11.82 42.59
CA PRO A 232 -12.97 -10.65 43.14
C PRO A 232 -12.75 -9.42 42.25
N SER A 233 -13.71 -8.48 42.29
CA SER A 233 -13.50 -7.15 41.73
C SER A 233 -12.68 -6.26 42.69
N GLU A 234 -11.57 -5.74 42.18
CA GLU A 234 -10.68 -4.78 42.87
C GLU A 234 -11.36 -3.41 43.04
N THR A 235 -12.28 -3.34 44.00
CA THR A 235 -13.11 -2.15 44.28
C THR A 235 -12.52 -1.25 45.35
N ARG A 236 -11.44 -1.67 46.03
CA ARG A 236 -10.77 -0.94 47.10
C ARG A 236 -9.30 -0.71 46.73
N ARG A 237 -8.83 0.54 46.88
CA ARG A 237 -7.46 0.95 46.55
C ARG A 237 -6.72 1.39 47.82
N SER A 238 -5.44 1.09 47.90
CA SER A 238 -4.54 1.63 48.95
C SER A 238 -3.60 2.68 48.38
N GLU A 239 -3.15 3.61 49.23
CA GLU A 239 -2.28 4.73 48.84
C GLU A 239 -1.00 4.25 48.13
N THR A 240 -0.40 3.15 48.59
CA THR A 240 0.79 2.54 47.97
C THR A 240 0.50 2.00 46.56
N SER A 241 -0.70 1.46 46.29
CA SER A 241 -1.09 1.04 44.94
C SER A 241 -1.28 2.22 43.99
N GLU A 242 -1.87 3.32 44.47
CA GLU A 242 -2.06 4.51 43.63
C GLU A 242 -0.73 5.24 43.36
N ALA A 243 0.16 5.30 44.36
CA ALA A 243 1.49 5.92 44.24
C ALA A 243 2.41 5.16 43.26
N LEU A 244 2.39 3.81 43.28
CA LEU A 244 3.23 2.98 42.42
C LEU A 244 2.54 2.49 41.13
N GLN A 245 1.24 2.80 40.95
CA GLN A 245 0.41 2.34 39.82
C GLN A 245 0.45 0.83 39.60
N GLN A 246 0.41 0.08 40.70
CA GLN A 246 0.55 -1.37 40.77
C GLN A 246 -0.74 -2.12 40.38
N PHE A 247 -1.29 -1.81 39.22
CA PHE A 247 -2.49 -2.46 38.67
C PHE A 247 -2.20 -3.86 38.15
N SER A 248 -3.07 -4.80 38.47
CA SER A 248 -2.91 -6.20 38.09
C SER A 248 -3.37 -6.43 36.65
N THR A 249 -2.61 -7.25 35.92
CA THR A 249 -2.89 -7.52 34.51
C THR A 249 -4.15 -8.38 34.38
N PRO A 250 -5.19 -7.93 33.65
CA PRO A 250 -6.39 -8.75 33.42
C PRO A 250 -6.02 -10.09 32.76
N LEU A 251 -6.52 -11.20 33.32
CA LEU A 251 -6.09 -12.56 32.96
C LEU A 251 -6.23 -12.87 31.45
N ALA A 252 -7.31 -12.39 30.83
CA ALA A 252 -7.56 -12.49 29.40
C ALA A 252 -6.52 -11.73 28.55
N LEU A 253 -6.07 -10.55 29.00
CA LEU A 253 -5.01 -9.80 28.31
C LEU A 253 -3.67 -10.52 28.39
N GLY A 254 -3.40 -11.30 29.44
CA GLY A 254 -2.21 -12.14 29.51
C GLY A 254 -2.14 -13.19 28.39
N VAL A 255 -3.29 -13.79 28.04
CA VAL A 255 -3.39 -14.71 26.89
C VAL A 255 -3.13 -13.96 25.58
N CYS A 256 -3.71 -12.78 25.41
CA CYS A 256 -3.51 -11.94 24.22
C CYS A 256 -2.05 -11.50 24.06
N VAL A 257 -1.37 -11.12 25.15
CA VAL A 257 0.05 -10.74 25.14
C VAL A 257 0.93 -11.93 24.77
N ALA A 258 0.72 -13.11 25.37
CA ALA A 258 1.49 -14.31 25.05
C ALA A 258 1.27 -14.79 23.60
N ALA A 259 0.06 -14.62 23.06
CA ALA A 259 -0.25 -14.92 21.66
C ALA A 259 0.38 -13.90 20.69
N ALA A 260 0.30 -12.60 20.99
CA ALA A 260 0.89 -11.54 20.17
C ALA A 260 2.43 -11.56 20.18
N ALA A 261 3.03 -12.04 21.27
CA ALA A 261 4.48 -12.21 21.40
C ALA A 261 5.01 -13.48 20.71
N ASP A 262 4.13 -14.34 20.19
CA ASP A 262 4.45 -15.64 19.58
C ASP A 262 5.47 -16.44 20.41
N ILE A 263 5.09 -16.75 21.65
CA ILE A 263 5.99 -17.39 22.62
C ILE A 263 6.09 -18.90 22.35
N SER A 264 7.32 -19.39 22.25
CA SER A 264 7.66 -20.80 22.04
C SER A 264 8.53 -21.35 23.18
N PRO A 265 8.67 -22.69 23.30
CA PRO A 265 9.61 -23.31 24.26
C PRO A 265 11.10 -22.98 24.03
N ARG A 266 11.46 -22.38 22.89
CA ARG A 266 12.83 -21.94 22.60
C ARG A 266 13.16 -20.61 23.26
N ASP A 267 12.14 -19.81 23.58
CA ASP A 267 12.31 -18.43 24.00
C ASP A 267 12.85 -18.30 25.43
N LEU A 268 13.63 -17.24 25.63
CA LEU A 268 13.92 -16.68 26.95
C LEU A 268 13.09 -15.41 27.09
N VAL A 269 12.06 -15.46 27.93
CA VAL A 269 11.11 -14.38 28.14
C VAL A 269 11.55 -13.55 29.35
N LEU A 270 11.66 -12.24 29.16
CA LEU A 270 11.84 -11.26 30.23
C LEU A 270 10.51 -10.56 30.53
N GLU A 271 10.08 -10.59 31.79
CA GLU A 271 9.03 -9.71 32.32
C GLU A 271 9.66 -8.69 33.29
N PRO A 272 9.84 -7.42 32.87
CA PRO A 272 10.59 -6.42 33.64
C PRO A 272 9.78 -5.78 34.80
N SER A 273 8.48 -6.03 34.86
CA SER A 273 7.53 -5.44 35.83
C SER A 273 6.42 -6.46 36.16
N ALA A 274 6.81 -7.58 36.77
CA ALA A 274 6.03 -8.82 36.77
C ALA A 274 4.88 -8.89 37.77
N GLY A 275 4.86 -8.03 38.80
CA GLY A 275 3.86 -8.09 39.86
C GLY A 275 3.78 -9.47 40.52
N THR A 276 2.61 -10.09 40.46
CA THR A 276 2.32 -11.45 40.94
C THR A 276 2.65 -12.55 39.91
N GLY A 277 2.99 -12.18 38.67
CA GLY A 277 3.43 -13.10 37.60
C GLY A 277 2.31 -13.57 36.66
N ILE A 278 1.32 -12.72 36.37
CA ILE A 278 0.22 -13.05 35.45
C ILE A 278 0.71 -13.21 34.00
N LEU A 279 1.66 -12.40 33.50
CA LEU A 279 2.23 -12.65 32.16
C LEU A 279 3.27 -13.79 32.22
N ALA A 280 4.07 -13.87 33.28
CA ALA A 280 5.01 -14.97 33.55
C ALA A 280 4.37 -16.36 33.44
N VAL A 281 3.20 -16.60 34.06
CA VAL A 281 2.53 -17.90 33.94
C VAL A 281 2.07 -18.18 32.50
N MET A 282 1.63 -17.17 31.74
CA MET A 282 1.25 -17.38 30.34
C MET A 282 2.45 -17.77 29.47
N ALA A 283 3.63 -17.19 29.73
CA ALA A 283 4.89 -17.58 29.08
C ALA A 283 5.36 -18.98 29.50
N GLU A 284 5.20 -19.36 30.78
CA GLU A 284 5.51 -20.71 31.27
C GLU A 284 4.58 -21.80 30.71
N LEU A 285 3.31 -21.43 30.44
CA LEU A 285 2.33 -22.26 29.72
C LEU A 285 2.61 -22.36 28.22
N ALA A 286 3.39 -21.43 27.66
CA ALA A 286 4.01 -21.54 26.34
C ALA A 286 5.30 -22.40 26.36
N GLY A 287 5.82 -22.75 27.53
CA GLY A 287 7.02 -23.56 27.73
C GLY A 287 8.32 -22.77 27.70
N ALA A 288 8.27 -21.44 27.68
CA ALA A 288 9.45 -20.60 27.66
C ALA A 288 10.19 -20.58 29.01
N ARG A 289 11.48 -20.24 28.97
CA ARG A 289 12.28 -19.96 30.17
C ARG A 289 12.05 -18.52 30.61
N LEU A 290 12.02 -18.28 31.93
CA LEU A 290 11.63 -16.99 32.50
C LEU A 290 12.81 -16.26 33.16
N VAL A 291 12.90 -14.96 32.91
CA VAL A 291 13.61 -13.98 33.74
C VAL A 291 12.57 -12.96 34.17
N LEU A 292 12.48 -12.72 35.48
CA LEU A 292 11.43 -11.91 36.08
C LEU A 292 12.06 -10.75 36.87
N ASN A 293 11.38 -9.61 36.88
CA ASN A 293 11.75 -8.47 37.72
C ASN A 293 10.49 -7.83 38.31
N GLU A 294 10.49 -7.61 39.62
CA GLU A 294 9.42 -6.89 40.31
C GLU A 294 10.05 -6.01 41.39
N LEU A 295 9.62 -4.75 41.47
CA LEU A 295 10.20 -3.77 42.38
C LEU A 295 9.62 -3.85 43.80
N GLY A 296 8.31 -4.11 43.93
CA GLY A 296 7.61 -4.14 45.20
C GLY A 296 7.99 -5.37 46.03
N GLU A 297 8.53 -5.16 47.24
CA GLU A 297 9.09 -6.20 48.10
C GLU A 297 8.14 -7.39 48.35
N THR A 298 6.89 -7.13 48.72
CA THR A 298 5.86 -8.16 48.93
C THR A 298 5.62 -9.00 47.68
N ARG A 299 5.45 -8.33 46.53
CA ARG A 299 5.18 -8.98 45.23
C ARG A 299 6.39 -9.77 44.75
N PHE A 300 7.60 -9.22 44.86
CA PHE A 300 8.85 -9.92 44.57
C PHE A 300 9.02 -11.18 45.44
N GLY A 301 8.71 -11.09 46.73
CA GLY A 301 8.72 -12.23 47.65
C GLY A 301 7.70 -13.31 47.26
N LEU A 302 6.49 -12.93 46.85
CA LEU A 302 5.47 -13.85 46.32
C LEU A 302 5.91 -14.48 45.00
N LEU A 303 6.40 -13.68 44.06
CA LEU A 303 6.85 -14.09 42.74
C LEU A 303 7.95 -15.16 42.83
N LYS A 304 8.90 -15.02 43.76
CA LYS A 304 9.93 -16.04 44.03
C LYS A 304 9.38 -17.36 44.60
N ARG A 305 8.28 -17.32 45.36
CA ARG A 305 7.61 -18.53 45.89
C ARG A 305 6.78 -19.23 44.83
N LEU A 306 6.19 -18.44 43.92
CA LEU A 306 5.41 -18.92 42.79
C LEU A 306 6.31 -19.52 41.70
N PHE A 307 7.38 -18.83 41.27
CA PHE A 307 8.25 -19.23 40.16
C PHE A 307 9.67 -19.58 40.66
N GLN A 308 9.78 -20.69 41.38
CA GLN A 308 11.04 -21.13 42.00
C GLN A 308 12.16 -21.45 40.99
N ASP A 309 11.79 -21.87 39.78
CA ASP A 309 12.70 -22.20 38.68
C ASP A 309 13.13 -20.96 37.85
N ALA A 310 12.56 -19.78 38.13
CA ALA A 310 12.81 -18.55 37.38
C ALA A 310 13.83 -17.64 38.08
N SER A 311 14.69 -16.98 37.29
CA SER A 311 15.58 -15.94 37.82
C SER A 311 14.78 -14.67 38.09
N ALA A 312 14.56 -14.34 39.37
CA ALA A 312 13.85 -13.13 39.79
C ALA A 312 14.78 -12.05 40.36
N THR A 313 14.60 -10.80 39.94
CA THR A 313 15.36 -9.61 40.39
C THR A 313 14.44 -8.50 40.93
N GLN A 314 15.01 -7.55 41.68
CA GLN A 314 14.29 -6.41 42.30
C GLN A 314 14.93 -5.07 41.86
N PHE A 315 15.06 -4.86 40.56
CA PHE A 315 15.61 -3.65 39.97
C PHE A 315 14.51 -2.67 39.53
N ASN A 316 14.83 -1.38 39.46
CA ASN A 316 13.99 -0.42 38.74
C ASN A 316 14.01 -0.78 37.25
N GLY A 317 12.85 -1.09 36.67
CA GLY A 317 12.71 -1.53 35.29
C GLY A 317 13.11 -0.47 34.24
N GLU A 318 13.15 0.82 34.60
CA GLU A 318 13.73 1.87 33.75
C GLU A 318 15.22 1.64 33.46
N HIS A 319 15.91 0.89 34.32
CA HIS A 319 17.33 0.56 34.25
C HIS A 319 17.56 -0.95 34.08
N ILE A 320 16.59 -1.68 33.52
CA ILE A 320 16.68 -3.15 33.41
C ILE A 320 17.87 -3.57 32.53
N ASP A 321 18.20 -2.79 31.50
CA ASP A 321 19.39 -3.04 30.68
C ASP A 321 20.71 -2.70 31.40
N ASP A 322 20.73 -1.70 32.28
CA ASP A 322 21.95 -1.38 33.06
C ASP A 322 22.20 -2.42 34.17
N ARG A 323 21.14 -3.04 34.71
CA ARG A 323 21.18 -3.84 35.94
C ARG A 323 21.19 -5.34 35.73
N LEU A 324 20.57 -5.87 34.66
CA LEU A 324 20.60 -7.31 34.39
C LEU A 324 22.00 -7.77 33.95
N ALA A 325 22.45 -8.91 34.47
CA ALA A 325 23.72 -9.54 34.11
C ALA A 325 23.89 -9.63 32.57
N PRO A 326 25.03 -9.24 31.97
CA PRO A 326 25.16 -9.15 30.51
C PRO A 326 24.88 -10.44 29.73
N ALA A 327 25.07 -11.61 30.34
CA ALA A 327 24.73 -12.91 29.75
C ALA A 327 23.21 -13.13 29.56
N ILE A 328 22.36 -12.37 30.26
CA ILE A 328 20.91 -12.41 30.07
C ILE A 328 20.56 -11.58 28.84
N ARG A 329 20.12 -12.27 27.78
CA ARG A 329 19.65 -11.73 26.50
C ARG A 329 18.33 -12.39 26.12
N PRO A 330 17.17 -11.83 26.50
CA PRO A 330 15.86 -12.40 26.16
C PRO A 330 15.60 -12.32 24.64
N SER A 331 14.89 -13.32 24.12
CA SER A 331 14.33 -13.30 22.76
C SER A 331 12.94 -12.69 22.72
N VAL A 332 12.26 -12.65 23.87
CA VAL A 332 10.93 -12.04 24.03
C VAL A 332 10.90 -11.17 25.28
N VAL A 333 10.30 -10.00 25.19
CA VAL A 333 9.86 -9.21 26.34
C VAL A 333 8.33 -9.13 26.34
N ILE A 334 7.72 -9.39 27.48
CA ILE A 334 6.30 -9.11 27.74
C ILE A 334 6.19 -8.22 28.97
N MET A 335 5.35 -7.18 28.93
CA MET A 335 5.30 -6.21 30.02
C MET A 335 3.97 -5.45 30.16
N ASN A 336 3.66 -5.08 31.39
CA ASN A 336 2.62 -4.12 31.76
C ASN A 336 3.28 -2.98 32.57
N PRO A 337 4.02 -2.05 31.94
CA PRO A 337 4.78 -1.03 32.64
C PRO A 337 3.90 -0.04 33.44
N PRO A 338 4.42 0.55 34.52
CA PRO A 338 3.72 1.61 35.25
C PRO A 338 3.51 2.82 34.33
N PHE A 339 2.29 3.35 34.31
CA PHE A 339 1.89 4.31 33.28
C PHE A 339 2.48 5.71 33.47
N SER A 340 2.66 6.16 34.71
CA SER A 340 3.21 7.48 35.06
C SER A 340 3.81 7.57 36.46
N ALA A 341 4.09 6.43 37.10
CA ALA A 341 4.77 6.36 38.40
C ALA A 341 6.24 5.96 38.20
N ALA A 342 7.16 6.58 38.95
CA ALA A 342 8.57 6.25 38.93
C ALA A 342 9.13 6.22 40.37
N PRO A 343 10.07 5.30 40.69
CA PRO A 343 10.54 5.11 42.07
C PRO A 343 11.20 6.37 42.63
N GLY A 344 10.79 6.80 43.83
CA GLY A 344 11.38 7.94 44.53
C GLY A 344 10.95 9.33 44.03
N ILE A 345 9.97 9.44 43.12
CA ILE A 345 9.47 10.72 42.60
C ILE A 345 8.03 10.95 43.06
N THR A 346 7.79 12.02 43.81
CA THR A 346 6.44 12.49 44.18
C THR A 346 5.78 13.20 43.00
N GLY A 347 4.81 12.52 42.36
CA GLY A 347 4.00 13.08 41.27
C GLY A 347 3.94 12.18 40.04
N LYS A 348 3.24 12.64 38.99
CA LYS A 348 3.19 11.93 37.70
C LYS A 348 4.47 12.19 36.91
N ARG A 349 5.21 11.15 36.54
CA ARG A 349 6.28 11.18 35.53
C ARG A 349 5.75 10.59 34.22
N PRO A 350 5.30 11.40 33.23
CA PRO A 350 4.66 10.88 32.02
C PRO A 350 5.53 9.87 31.25
N ARG A 351 6.86 10.02 31.30
CA ARG A 351 7.81 9.18 30.56
C ARG A 351 8.02 7.77 31.14
N ALA A 352 7.52 7.43 32.33
CA ALA A 352 7.86 6.17 33.01
C ALA A 352 7.66 4.92 32.12
N ALA A 353 6.51 4.78 31.45
CA ALA A 353 6.24 3.68 30.53
C ALA A 353 7.17 3.68 29.30
N CYS A 354 7.50 4.87 28.77
CA CYS A 354 8.39 5.03 27.63
C CYS A 354 9.83 4.61 27.97
N ASP A 355 10.32 5.04 29.13
CA ASP A 355 11.69 4.77 29.58
C ASP A 355 11.85 3.27 29.97
N HIS A 356 10.83 2.66 30.59
CA HIS A 356 10.74 1.20 30.78
C HIS A 356 10.81 0.42 29.46
N ILE A 357 10.00 0.77 28.46
CA ILE A 357 9.98 0.10 27.16
C ILE A 357 11.33 0.28 26.44
N ALA A 358 11.92 1.49 26.49
CA ALA A 358 13.22 1.75 25.87
C ALA A 358 14.35 0.90 26.48
N SER A 359 14.36 0.76 27.81
CA SER A 359 15.33 -0.08 28.54
C SER A 359 15.15 -1.56 28.18
N ALA A 360 13.91 -2.07 28.19
CA ALA A 360 13.63 -3.45 27.82
C ALA A 360 13.94 -3.76 26.33
N LEU A 361 13.73 -2.79 25.42
CA LEU A 361 14.14 -2.89 24.01
C LEU A 361 15.66 -2.92 23.82
N ALA A 362 16.44 -2.27 24.69
CA ALA A 362 17.91 -2.27 24.60
C ALA A 362 18.50 -3.63 25.01
N ARG A 363 17.85 -4.30 25.97
CA ARG A 363 18.22 -5.62 26.49
C ARG A 363 17.81 -6.79 25.57
N LEU A 364 16.82 -6.60 24.71
CA LEU A 364 16.29 -7.60 23.78
C LEU A 364 17.36 -8.05 22.76
N CYS A 365 17.41 -9.34 22.41
CA CYS A 365 18.32 -9.81 21.36
C CYS A 365 17.90 -9.32 19.96
N GLU A 366 18.83 -9.35 19.00
CA GLU A 366 18.50 -9.10 17.60
C GLU A 366 17.45 -10.11 17.10
N GLY A 367 16.48 -9.63 16.31
CA GLY A 367 15.31 -10.42 15.89
C GLY A 367 14.29 -10.73 17.00
N GLY A 368 14.52 -10.27 18.23
CA GLY A 368 13.60 -10.48 19.36
C GLY A 368 12.28 -9.70 19.24
N ARG A 369 11.31 -10.09 20.06
CA ARG A 369 9.93 -9.55 20.04
C ARG A 369 9.60 -8.86 21.37
N LEU A 370 8.95 -7.70 21.34
CA LEU A 370 8.45 -7.03 22.56
C LEU A 370 6.97 -6.73 22.44
N VAL A 371 6.20 -7.09 23.47
CA VAL A 371 4.77 -6.77 23.59
C VAL A 371 4.52 -6.08 24.92
N ALA A 372 3.90 -4.89 24.88
CA ALA A 372 3.62 -4.08 26.05
C ALA A 372 2.13 -3.70 26.12
N ILE A 373 1.54 -3.78 27.31
CA ILE A 373 0.25 -3.15 27.64
C ILE A 373 0.52 -1.71 28.06
N THR A 374 -0.09 -0.73 27.40
CA THR A 374 0.14 0.69 27.67
C THR A 374 -1.18 1.48 27.73
N GLN A 375 -1.14 2.71 28.23
CA GLN A 375 -2.28 3.62 28.14
C GLN A 375 -2.52 4.05 26.69
N GLU A 376 -3.78 4.30 26.33
CA GLU A 376 -4.24 4.87 25.05
C GLU A 376 -3.48 6.15 24.62
N SER A 377 -2.95 6.91 25.59
CA SER A 377 -2.14 8.10 25.33
C SER A 377 -0.73 7.79 24.79
N PHE A 378 -0.25 6.55 24.89
CA PHE A 378 1.06 6.09 24.41
C PHE A 378 0.99 5.56 22.97
N ARG A 379 0.77 6.49 22.03
CA ARG A 379 0.55 6.21 20.60
C ARG A 379 1.50 7.00 19.70
N ALA A 380 1.87 6.41 18.56
CA ALA A 380 2.93 6.90 17.67
C ALA A 380 2.64 8.24 16.97
N ASP A 381 1.38 8.68 16.93
CA ASP A 381 0.96 9.97 16.38
C ASP A 381 0.84 11.08 17.45
N ALA A 382 0.92 10.75 18.74
CA ALA A 382 0.94 11.73 19.82
C ALA A 382 2.28 12.50 19.82
N PRO A 383 2.27 13.85 19.73
CA PRO A 383 3.50 14.63 19.57
C PRO A 383 4.56 14.36 20.66
N GLN A 384 4.11 14.15 21.90
CA GLN A 384 4.95 13.88 23.07
C GLN A 384 5.77 12.57 23.00
N TRP A 385 5.34 11.59 22.19
CA TRP A 385 6.05 10.31 22.01
C TRP A 385 6.79 10.18 20.69
N ARG A 386 6.71 11.20 19.81
CA ARG A 386 7.26 11.16 18.45
C ARG A 386 8.72 10.68 18.42
N GLU A 387 9.56 11.12 19.36
CA GLU A 387 10.98 10.72 19.40
C GLU A 387 11.18 9.24 19.75
N ALA A 388 10.37 8.67 20.64
CA ALA A 388 10.46 7.26 21.02
C ALA A 388 10.09 6.33 19.85
N PHE A 389 9.15 6.75 19.00
CA PHE A 389 8.70 6.00 17.82
C PHE A 389 9.49 6.29 16.53
N MET A 390 10.57 7.08 16.58
CA MET A 390 11.37 7.45 15.39
C MET A 390 12.39 6.39 14.90
N ARG A 391 12.35 5.15 15.42
CA ARG A 391 13.11 4.01 14.87
C ARG A 391 12.50 3.52 13.54
N LEU A 392 13.27 2.73 12.76
CA LEU A 392 12.89 2.29 11.42
C LEU A 392 11.59 1.46 11.44
N ARG A 393 10.60 1.84 10.62
CA ARG A 393 9.25 1.24 10.58
C ARG A 393 9.04 0.47 9.30
N VAL A 394 8.53 -0.76 9.38
CA VAL A 394 8.06 -1.55 8.23
C VAL A 394 6.53 -1.55 8.19
N HIS A 395 5.96 -1.15 7.06
CA HIS A 395 4.52 -0.97 6.85
C HIS A 395 4.04 -1.95 5.77
N TYR A 396 3.30 -2.99 6.15
CA TYR A 396 2.65 -3.89 5.20
C TYR A 396 1.40 -3.21 4.62
N LEU A 397 1.34 -3.10 3.29
CA LEU A 397 0.32 -2.39 2.55
C LEU A 397 -0.59 -3.41 1.86
N LEU A 398 -1.65 -3.80 2.59
CA LEU A 398 -2.63 -4.83 2.20
C LEU A 398 -3.66 -4.27 1.22
N GLU A 399 -4.29 -3.15 1.56
CA GLU A 399 -5.18 -2.41 0.66
C GLU A 399 -4.62 -1.01 0.40
N PRO A 400 -3.89 -0.80 -0.70
CA PRO A 400 -3.54 0.54 -1.13
C PRO A 400 -4.76 1.34 -1.62
N GLY A 401 -5.85 0.68 -2.00
CA GLY A 401 -7.07 1.32 -2.50
C GLY A 401 -7.07 1.54 -4.02
N TRP A 402 -8.25 1.43 -4.63
CA TRP A 402 -8.43 1.31 -6.08
C TRP A 402 -8.04 2.57 -6.89
N ARG A 403 -8.13 3.76 -6.28
CA ARG A 403 -7.57 5.00 -6.84
C ARG A 403 -6.20 5.22 -6.24
N ALA A 404 -5.16 5.25 -7.08
CA ALA A 404 -3.81 5.50 -6.61
C ALA A 404 -3.61 6.89 -5.95
N ASP A 405 -4.54 7.85 -6.12
CA ASP A 405 -4.56 9.10 -5.35
C ASP A 405 -4.86 8.86 -3.86
N ASN A 406 -5.80 7.96 -3.56
CA ASN A 406 -6.16 7.57 -2.20
C ASN A 406 -5.01 6.77 -1.56
N ALA A 407 -4.39 5.86 -2.33
CA ALA A 407 -3.20 5.12 -1.91
C ALA A 407 -2.08 6.06 -1.47
N VAL A 408 -1.75 7.01 -2.34
CA VAL A 408 -0.77 8.07 -2.13
C VAL A 408 -1.11 8.90 -0.89
N GLN A 409 -2.36 9.31 -0.73
CA GLN A 409 -2.78 10.11 0.42
C GLN A 409 -2.66 9.32 1.73
N GLY A 410 -2.95 8.02 1.72
CA GLY A 410 -2.74 7.11 2.86
C GLY A 410 -1.26 6.99 3.25
N LEU A 411 -0.39 6.76 2.26
CA LEU A 411 1.07 6.67 2.43
C LEU A 411 1.66 8.00 2.94
N GLY A 412 1.18 9.14 2.42
CA GLY A 412 1.54 10.49 2.87
C GLY A 412 1.08 10.86 4.28
N ARG A 413 0.09 10.17 4.87
CA ARG A 413 -0.27 10.35 6.30
C ARG A 413 0.76 9.70 7.24
N SER A 414 1.47 8.69 6.74
CA SER A 414 2.48 7.89 7.46
C SER A 414 3.91 8.44 7.29
N ASN A 415 4.23 9.00 6.12
CA ASN A 415 5.47 9.72 5.84
C ASN A 415 5.26 11.24 6.05
N ARG A 416 5.81 11.79 7.14
CA ARG A 416 5.59 13.19 7.55
C ARG A 416 6.91 13.98 7.49
N THR A 417 6.81 15.27 7.16
CA THR A 417 7.93 16.21 7.14
C THR A 417 8.78 16.14 8.41
N ASN A 418 10.11 16.24 8.26
CA ASN A 418 11.12 16.12 9.31
C ASN A 418 11.17 14.72 9.98
N GLN A 419 11.15 13.63 9.20
CA GLN A 419 11.54 12.29 9.67
C GLN A 419 13.02 12.02 9.36
N LYS A 420 13.77 11.44 10.30
CA LYS A 420 15.21 11.13 10.14
C LYS A 420 15.46 9.89 9.26
N GLN A 421 14.55 8.92 9.31
CA GLN A 421 14.47 7.77 8.41
C GLN A 421 13.00 7.59 7.97
N PRO A 422 12.71 7.45 6.67
CA PRO A 422 11.34 7.21 6.20
C PRO A 422 10.88 5.76 6.44
N PRO A 423 9.57 5.48 6.47
CA PRO A 423 9.05 4.11 6.62
C PRO A 423 9.32 3.26 5.37
N LEU A 424 9.67 1.99 5.57
CA LEU A 424 9.76 0.97 4.53
C LEU A 424 8.38 0.38 4.30
N PHE A 425 7.77 0.65 3.15
CA PHE A 425 6.51 0.00 2.77
C PHE A 425 6.78 -1.37 2.12
N ARG A 426 5.85 -2.32 2.31
CA ARG A 426 5.84 -3.65 1.70
C ARG A 426 4.45 -3.90 1.12
N PRO A 427 4.25 -3.74 -0.21
CA PRO A 427 3.00 -4.09 -0.85
C PRO A 427 2.76 -5.59 -0.69
N VAL A 428 1.59 -5.96 -0.21
CA VAL A 428 1.18 -7.37 -0.12
C VAL A 428 0.28 -7.64 -1.32
N ALA A 429 0.88 -8.19 -2.38
CA ALA A 429 0.11 -8.86 -3.42
C ALA A 429 -0.18 -10.29 -2.97
N THR A 430 -1.31 -10.82 -3.40
CA THR A 430 -1.59 -12.24 -3.32
C THR A 430 -0.99 -12.99 -4.53
N ASN A 431 -1.17 -14.32 -4.59
CA ASN A 431 -0.83 -15.11 -5.78
C ASN A 431 -1.66 -14.76 -7.02
N ILE A 432 -2.83 -14.11 -6.88
CA ILE A 432 -3.71 -13.74 -7.99
C ILE A 432 -2.93 -12.75 -8.84
N LYS A 433 -2.35 -13.22 -9.95
CA LYS A 433 -1.41 -12.42 -10.75
C LYS A 433 -2.08 -11.15 -11.31
N GLY A 434 -3.41 -11.16 -11.44
CA GLY A 434 -4.20 -9.97 -11.74
C GLY A 434 -4.02 -8.80 -10.76
N GLU A 435 -3.72 -9.06 -9.48
CA GLU A 435 -3.48 -8.01 -8.48
C GLU A 435 -2.24 -7.16 -8.77
N LYS A 436 -1.23 -7.75 -9.42
CA LYS A 436 -0.02 -7.01 -9.83
C LYS A 436 -0.33 -5.80 -10.70
N ARG A 437 -1.46 -5.78 -11.42
CA ARG A 437 -1.90 -4.60 -12.17
C ARG A 437 -2.24 -3.40 -11.28
N PHE A 438 -2.86 -3.63 -10.13
CA PHE A 438 -3.16 -2.56 -9.19
C PHE A 438 -1.86 -2.05 -8.55
N LEU A 439 -0.99 -2.97 -8.13
CA LEU A 439 0.35 -2.61 -7.64
C LEU A 439 1.17 -1.82 -8.67
N SER A 440 1.20 -2.25 -9.94
CA SER A 440 1.78 -1.52 -11.08
C SER A 440 1.28 -0.08 -11.18
N THR A 441 -0.03 0.12 -11.01
CA THR A 441 -0.68 1.43 -11.12
C THR A 441 -0.27 2.35 -9.98
N ILE A 442 -0.09 1.80 -8.78
CA ILE A 442 0.31 2.52 -7.56
C ILE A 442 1.80 2.81 -7.55
N ALA A 443 2.64 1.84 -7.94
CA ALA A 443 4.08 1.97 -8.15
C ALA A 443 4.39 3.17 -9.06
N ARG A 444 3.76 3.21 -10.24
CA ARG A 444 3.90 4.30 -11.22
C ARG A 444 3.60 5.67 -10.62
N ARG A 445 2.53 5.81 -9.82
CA ARG A 445 2.20 7.10 -9.19
C ARG A 445 3.18 7.44 -8.06
N LEU A 446 3.62 6.47 -7.27
CA LEU A 446 4.59 6.69 -6.19
C LEU A 446 5.96 7.13 -6.71
N ASP A 447 6.42 6.61 -7.85
CA ASP A 447 7.62 7.11 -8.52
C ASP A 447 7.47 8.58 -8.93
N SER A 448 6.30 8.96 -9.48
CA SER A 448 5.98 10.36 -9.81
C SER A 448 5.94 11.27 -8.58
N LEU A 449 5.67 10.74 -7.38
CA LEU A 449 5.58 11.51 -6.12
C LEU A 449 6.88 11.53 -5.31
N GLY A 450 7.70 10.48 -5.42
CA GLY A 450 9.09 10.50 -4.93
C GLY A 450 9.90 11.62 -5.57
N ALA A 451 9.54 12.02 -6.80
CA ALA A 451 10.05 13.21 -7.44
C ALA A 451 9.58 14.53 -6.77
N LEU A 452 8.30 14.62 -6.39
CA LEU A 452 7.64 15.85 -5.95
C LEU A 452 7.93 16.26 -4.49
N THR A 453 8.53 15.40 -3.67
CA THR A 453 8.82 15.74 -2.26
C THR A 453 10.16 16.45 -2.08
N ARG A 454 10.17 17.60 -1.39
CA ARG A 454 11.40 18.31 -1.02
C ARG A 454 12.20 17.50 0.01
N GLY A 455 13.21 16.76 -0.46
CA GLY A 455 14.43 16.50 0.32
C GLY A 455 14.81 15.05 0.64
N GLN A 456 14.01 14.03 0.34
CA GLN A 456 14.35 12.63 0.70
C GLN A 456 14.41 11.69 -0.52
N ARG A 457 15.59 11.64 -1.13
CA ARG A 457 15.89 10.97 -2.42
C ARG A 457 16.02 9.44 -2.36
N GLN A 458 15.46 8.74 -1.36
CA GLN A 458 15.75 7.30 -1.14
C GLN A 458 14.55 6.36 -0.86
N THR A 459 13.31 6.84 -0.68
CA THR A 459 12.25 5.99 -0.09
C THR A 459 10.88 6.09 -0.75
N GLY A 460 10.84 6.37 -2.06
CA GLY A 460 9.65 6.25 -2.89
C GLY A 460 9.68 4.96 -3.70
N GLY A 461 10.48 4.94 -4.77
CA GLY A 461 10.58 3.81 -5.70
C GLY A 461 11.71 2.80 -5.42
N GLN A 462 12.85 3.24 -4.87
CA GLN A 462 14.02 2.36 -4.71
C GLN A 462 13.77 1.27 -3.65
N GLY A 463 13.39 0.08 -4.12
CA GLY A 463 13.14 -1.12 -3.29
C GLY A 463 11.68 -1.32 -2.86
N LEU A 464 10.74 -0.48 -3.32
CA LEU A 464 9.31 -0.64 -3.02
C LEU A 464 8.60 -1.56 -4.01
N PHE A 465 8.99 -1.50 -5.28
CA PHE A 465 8.51 -2.32 -6.39
C PHE A 465 9.71 -2.70 -7.28
N ARG A 466 9.60 -3.81 -7.99
CA ARG A 466 10.53 -4.22 -9.04
C ARG A 466 10.03 -3.69 -10.40
N ALA A 467 10.87 -3.61 -11.43
CA ALA A 467 10.40 -3.06 -12.72
C ALA A 467 9.48 -4.03 -13.48
N ASP A 468 9.61 -5.33 -13.23
CA ASP A 468 8.66 -6.39 -13.59
C ASP A 468 7.25 -6.16 -12.99
N ASP A 469 7.13 -5.40 -11.90
CA ASP A 469 5.82 -4.98 -11.37
C ASP A 469 5.19 -3.85 -12.21
N ASN A 470 5.87 -3.26 -13.21
CA ASN A 470 5.30 -2.26 -14.11
C ASN A 470 4.79 -2.87 -15.43
N LEU A 471 3.54 -3.34 -15.39
CA LEU A 471 2.83 -4.02 -16.47
C LEU A 471 2.40 -3.09 -17.64
N GLU A 472 2.72 -1.80 -17.61
CA GLU A 472 2.45 -0.86 -18.72
C GLU A 472 3.73 -0.26 -19.33
N SER A 473 4.90 -0.73 -18.89
CA SER A 473 6.22 -0.33 -19.40
C SER A 473 6.41 -0.64 -20.91
N PRO A 474 7.40 -0.02 -21.59
CA PRO A 474 7.78 -0.40 -22.95
C PRO A 474 8.14 -1.89 -23.07
N TYR A 475 8.80 -2.44 -22.06
CA TYR A 475 9.18 -3.86 -21.96
C TYR A 475 7.94 -4.75 -21.82
N ALA A 476 6.96 -4.37 -20.99
CA ALA A 476 5.67 -5.05 -20.88
C ALA A 476 4.89 -5.08 -22.21
N LYS A 477 4.86 -3.95 -22.94
CA LYS A 477 4.23 -3.87 -24.27
C LYS A 477 4.97 -4.73 -25.31
N ALA A 478 6.29 -4.86 -25.21
CA ALA A 478 7.10 -5.74 -26.07
C ALA A 478 6.88 -7.22 -25.74
N ALA A 479 6.88 -7.58 -24.46
CA ALA A 479 6.58 -8.92 -23.95
C ALA A 479 5.19 -9.40 -24.38
N LEU A 480 4.17 -8.53 -24.33
CA LEU A 480 2.82 -8.86 -24.81
C LEU A 480 2.79 -9.19 -26.31
N ARG A 481 3.51 -8.44 -27.14
CA ARG A 481 3.64 -8.75 -28.57
C ARG A 481 4.35 -10.08 -28.82
N LYS A 482 5.33 -10.44 -27.97
CA LYS A 482 5.96 -11.77 -27.99
C LYS A 482 4.98 -12.86 -27.55
N PHE A 483 4.17 -12.60 -26.51
CA PHE A 483 3.15 -13.53 -26.00
C PHE A 483 2.14 -13.92 -27.08
N TYR A 484 1.52 -12.95 -27.77
CA TYR A 484 0.55 -13.27 -28.84
C TYR A 484 1.18 -14.06 -30.00
N ARG A 485 2.43 -13.76 -30.37
CA ARG A 485 3.16 -14.52 -31.41
C ARG A 485 3.53 -15.93 -30.96
N ALA A 486 3.91 -16.12 -29.70
CA ALA A 486 4.18 -17.44 -29.14
C ALA A 486 2.90 -18.28 -29.03
N LEU A 487 1.78 -17.65 -28.63
CA LEU A 487 0.46 -18.27 -28.59
C LEU A 487 0.00 -18.74 -29.98
N PHE A 488 0.12 -17.88 -31.00
CA PHE A 488 -0.20 -18.23 -32.39
C PHE A 488 0.67 -19.36 -32.93
N ALA A 489 1.96 -19.35 -32.60
CA ALA A 489 2.90 -20.40 -32.96
C ALA A 489 2.75 -21.71 -32.15
N GLY A 490 1.77 -21.80 -31.23
CA GLY A 490 1.55 -22.98 -30.39
C GLY A 490 2.69 -23.28 -29.40
N LYS A 491 3.48 -22.26 -29.02
CA LYS A 491 4.69 -22.39 -28.19
C LYS A 491 4.47 -22.06 -26.71
N LEU A 492 3.22 -21.93 -26.26
CA LEU A 492 2.88 -21.64 -24.88
C LEU A 492 2.09 -22.79 -24.26
N ASP A 493 2.62 -23.36 -23.19
CA ASP A 493 1.99 -24.49 -22.48
C ASP A 493 0.71 -24.08 -21.72
N CYS A 494 0.48 -22.78 -21.51
CA CYS A 494 -0.65 -22.28 -20.72
C CYS A 494 -2.03 -22.49 -21.40
N CYS A 495 -2.09 -22.40 -22.74
CA CYS A 495 -3.31 -22.59 -23.53
C CYS A 495 -3.02 -22.59 -25.04
N SER A 496 -3.90 -23.24 -25.81
CA SER A 496 -3.94 -23.07 -27.26
C SER A 496 -4.56 -21.73 -27.67
N LEU A 497 -4.23 -21.25 -28.87
CA LEU A 497 -4.78 -20.03 -29.45
C LEU A 497 -6.32 -19.98 -29.42
N THR A 498 -6.98 -21.07 -29.86
CA THR A 498 -8.44 -21.17 -29.88
C THR A 498 -9.03 -21.02 -28.47
N ALA A 499 -8.50 -21.76 -27.50
CA ALA A 499 -8.95 -21.70 -26.11
C ALA A 499 -8.73 -20.30 -25.51
N PHE A 500 -7.62 -19.62 -25.84
CA PHE A 500 -7.34 -18.26 -25.39
C PHE A 500 -8.34 -17.24 -25.95
N ILE A 501 -8.66 -17.32 -27.24
CA ILE A 501 -9.66 -16.45 -27.90
C ILE A 501 -11.03 -16.67 -27.28
N GLU A 502 -11.46 -17.93 -27.11
CA GLU A 502 -12.75 -18.28 -26.50
C GLU A 502 -12.85 -17.78 -25.05
N MET A 503 -11.81 -17.95 -24.23
CA MET A 503 -11.87 -17.55 -22.82
C MET A 503 -11.76 -16.03 -22.60
N THR A 504 -11.00 -15.31 -23.44
CA THR A 504 -10.79 -13.86 -23.28
C THR A 504 -11.78 -13.00 -24.06
N GLY A 505 -12.43 -13.56 -25.09
CA GLY A 505 -13.20 -12.80 -26.07
C GLY A 505 -12.36 -11.81 -26.88
N LEU A 506 -11.03 -11.95 -26.89
CA LEU A 506 -10.14 -11.14 -27.70
C LEU A 506 -10.17 -11.63 -29.14
N LYS A 507 -10.58 -10.76 -30.07
CA LYS A 507 -10.29 -10.97 -31.48
C LYS A 507 -8.78 -10.86 -31.66
N LEU A 508 -8.12 -11.97 -31.97
CA LEU A 508 -6.70 -12.04 -32.32
C LEU A 508 -6.47 -12.43 -33.78
N LEU A 509 -7.50 -12.90 -34.48
CA LEU A 509 -7.43 -13.38 -35.85
C LEU A 509 -8.27 -12.53 -36.81
N ASP A 510 -7.81 -12.43 -38.05
CA ASP A 510 -8.57 -11.93 -39.19
C ASP A 510 -9.56 -12.99 -39.73
N GLN A 511 -10.07 -12.79 -40.95
CA GLN A 511 -11.00 -13.73 -41.60
C GLN A 511 -10.28 -14.94 -42.24
N ASP A 512 -8.97 -14.81 -42.52
CA ASP A 512 -8.14 -15.81 -43.19
C ASP A 512 -7.36 -16.69 -42.21
N GLY A 513 -7.43 -16.39 -40.91
CA GLY A 513 -6.80 -17.14 -39.83
C GLY A 513 -5.39 -16.68 -39.49
N SER A 514 -4.95 -15.51 -39.97
CA SER A 514 -3.68 -14.88 -39.54
C SER A 514 -3.91 -13.97 -38.34
N LEU A 515 -2.83 -13.67 -37.60
CA LEU A 515 -2.88 -12.68 -36.50
C LEU A 515 -3.33 -11.32 -37.04
N LEU A 516 -4.25 -10.67 -36.33
CA LEU A 516 -4.58 -9.26 -36.57
C LEU A 516 -3.32 -8.40 -36.54
N GLU A 517 -3.34 -7.38 -37.39
CA GLU A 517 -2.33 -6.34 -37.48
C GLU A 517 -2.30 -5.47 -36.21
N GLU A 518 -3.39 -4.75 -35.94
CA GLU A 518 -3.66 -4.13 -34.65
C GLU A 518 -4.05 -5.18 -33.58
N LEU A 519 -3.04 -5.78 -32.93
CA LEU A 519 -3.26 -6.67 -31.79
C LEU A 519 -3.76 -5.91 -30.54
N PRO A 520 -4.68 -6.49 -29.74
CA PRO A 520 -5.28 -5.80 -28.61
C PRO A 520 -4.25 -5.26 -27.60
N PRO A 521 -4.32 -3.96 -27.22
CA PRO A 521 -3.32 -3.32 -26.40
C PRO A 521 -3.32 -3.85 -24.96
N ILE A 522 -2.24 -3.55 -24.22
CA ILE A 522 -1.99 -4.14 -22.90
C ILE A 522 -3.10 -3.86 -21.87
N THR A 523 -3.74 -2.70 -21.95
CA THR A 523 -4.91 -2.35 -21.14
C THR A 523 -6.10 -3.28 -21.42
N THR A 524 -6.36 -3.60 -22.68
CA THR A 524 -7.41 -4.53 -23.12
C THR A 524 -7.06 -5.98 -22.76
N PHE A 525 -5.83 -6.42 -23.00
CA PHE A 525 -5.30 -7.72 -22.58
C PHE A 525 -5.51 -7.96 -21.08
N LEU A 526 -5.01 -7.03 -20.25
CA LEU A 526 -5.16 -7.08 -18.80
C LEU A 526 -6.64 -7.02 -18.36
N ASN A 527 -7.48 -6.21 -19.03
CA ASN A 527 -8.93 -6.16 -18.74
C ASN A 527 -9.62 -7.51 -19.00
N ARG A 528 -9.25 -8.24 -20.07
CA ARG A 528 -9.84 -9.55 -20.37
C ARG A 528 -9.31 -10.66 -19.48
N ILE A 529 -8.01 -10.63 -19.14
CA ILE A 529 -7.41 -11.63 -18.24
C ILE A 529 -7.91 -11.50 -16.80
N LEU A 530 -8.27 -10.28 -16.35
CA LEU A 530 -8.96 -10.07 -15.07
C LEU A 530 -10.35 -10.72 -15.00
N ALA A 531 -10.97 -11.07 -16.13
CA ALA A 531 -12.26 -11.77 -16.19
C ALA A 531 -12.13 -13.30 -16.29
N LEU A 532 -10.90 -13.84 -16.35
CA LEU A 532 -10.66 -15.29 -16.35
C LEU A 532 -10.73 -15.86 -14.93
N ARG A 533 -10.95 -17.17 -14.84
CA ARG A 533 -10.76 -17.92 -13.59
C ARG A 533 -9.29 -17.88 -13.17
N ILE A 534 -9.02 -17.92 -11.86
CA ILE A 534 -7.69 -17.71 -11.27
C ILE A 534 -6.65 -18.69 -11.85
N ASP A 535 -7.01 -19.96 -12.06
CA ASP A 535 -6.15 -20.98 -12.69
C ASP A 535 -5.66 -20.55 -14.09
N ARG A 536 -6.59 -20.06 -14.94
CA ARG A 536 -6.28 -19.61 -16.31
C ARG A 536 -5.61 -18.27 -16.34
N GLN A 537 -6.00 -17.36 -15.45
CA GLN A 537 -5.32 -16.09 -15.25
C GLN A 537 -3.86 -16.31 -14.87
N ASN A 538 -3.57 -17.12 -13.85
CA ASN A 538 -2.23 -17.38 -13.35
C ASN A 538 -1.38 -18.11 -14.41
N ALA A 539 -1.93 -19.12 -15.10
CA ALA A 539 -1.21 -19.81 -16.18
C ALA A 539 -0.81 -18.86 -17.34
N VAL A 540 -1.73 -17.99 -17.77
CA VAL A 540 -1.46 -16.96 -18.79
C VAL A 540 -0.46 -15.92 -18.29
N PHE A 541 -0.59 -15.47 -17.04
CA PHE A 541 0.32 -14.50 -16.44
C PHE A 541 1.73 -15.06 -16.27
N CYS A 542 1.92 -16.29 -15.81
CA CYS A 542 3.25 -16.89 -15.66
C CYS A 542 3.98 -17.00 -17.02
N ALA A 543 3.27 -17.39 -18.09
CA ALA A 543 3.82 -17.42 -19.45
C ALA A 543 4.17 -16.01 -19.97
N TYR A 544 3.40 -14.99 -19.60
CA TYR A 544 3.68 -13.59 -19.92
C TYR A 544 4.83 -13.00 -19.07
N GLU A 545 4.90 -13.31 -17.78
CA GLU A 545 5.96 -12.86 -16.86
C GLU A 545 7.33 -13.36 -17.28
N ALA A 546 7.44 -14.64 -17.67
CA ALA A 546 8.70 -15.19 -18.20
C ALA A 546 9.20 -14.47 -19.47
N LEU A 547 8.27 -13.98 -20.31
CA LEU A 547 8.61 -13.16 -21.47
C LEU A 547 8.99 -11.72 -21.08
N LEU A 548 8.38 -11.17 -20.01
CA LEU A 548 8.70 -9.85 -19.47
C LEU A 548 10.07 -9.81 -18.80
N GLU A 549 10.41 -10.81 -17.99
CA GLU A 549 11.74 -10.98 -17.40
C GLU A 549 12.80 -11.03 -18.51
N GLY A 550 12.57 -11.82 -19.57
CA GLY A 550 13.46 -11.88 -20.73
C GLY A 550 13.63 -10.55 -21.49
N GLU A 551 12.58 -9.74 -21.63
CA GLU A 551 12.71 -8.38 -22.21
C GLU A 551 13.49 -7.42 -21.30
N VAL A 552 13.28 -7.52 -19.99
CA VAL A 552 13.92 -6.68 -18.97
C VAL A 552 15.40 -7.01 -18.86
N ASP A 553 15.78 -8.30 -18.83
CA ASP A 553 17.17 -8.75 -18.81
C ASP A 553 17.90 -8.40 -20.11
N ALA A 554 17.22 -8.49 -21.26
CA ALA A 554 17.77 -8.04 -22.54
C ALA A 554 17.99 -6.51 -22.56
N ALA A 555 17.07 -5.73 -22.00
CA ALA A 555 17.21 -4.27 -21.90
C ALA A 555 18.31 -3.85 -20.92
N MET A 556 18.45 -4.54 -19.78
CA MET A 556 19.56 -4.34 -18.84
C MET A 556 20.90 -4.68 -19.49
N SER A 557 20.99 -5.83 -20.16
CA SER A 557 22.20 -6.28 -20.86
C SER A 557 22.60 -5.37 -22.03
N ALA A 558 21.62 -4.72 -22.68
CA ALA A 558 21.84 -3.73 -23.72
C ALA A 558 22.13 -2.31 -23.18
N GLY A 559 22.04 -2.08 -21.86
CA GLY A 559 22.22 -0.77 -21.25
C GLY A 559 21.09 0.25 -21.50
N VAL A 560 19.91 -0.20 -21.95
CA VAL A 560 18.75 0.65 -22.33
C VAL A 560 17.57 0.45 -21.35
N TYR A 561 17.89 0.25 -20.08
CA TYR A 561 16.93 -0.04 -19.02
C TYR A 561 16.61 1.23 -18.20
N GLU A 562 15.38 1.74 -18.33
CA GLU A 562 14.94 3.00 -17.71
C GLU A 562 14.12 2.79 -16.41
N VAL A 563 14.54 3.44 -15.32
CA VAL A 563 13.84 3.39 -14.02
C VAL A 563 13.28 4.78 -13.64
N GLY A 564 11.97 4.97 -13.85
CA GLY A 564 11.03 5.83 -13.08
C GLY A 564 11.27 7.35 -12.93
N LEU A 565 12.51 7.83 -12.96
CA LEU A 565 12.90 9.19 -12.61
C LEU A 565 14.10 9.60 -13.47
N GLU A 566 13.82 10.25 -14.59
CA GLU A 566 14.86 10.64 -15.54
C GLU A 566 15.64 11.83 -14.97
N THR A 567 16.89 11.57 -14.59
CA THR A 567 17.88 12.64 -14.43
C THR A 567 18.39 12.95 -15.82
N LEU A 568 17.96 14.09 -16.38
CA LEU A 568 18.39 14.51 -17.69
C LEU A 568 19.91 14.68 -17.67
N VAL A 569 20.59 13.94 -18.53
CA VAL A 569 22.03 14.09 -18.78
C VAL A 569 22.22 14.92 -20.04
N ALA A 570 23.13 15.88 -19.97
CA ALA A 570 23.61 16.71 -21.06
C ALA A 570 25.03 17.16 -20.70
N GLU A 571 25.77 17.74 -21.66
CA GLU A 571 27.03 18.41 -21.35
C GLU A 571 26.77 19.63 -20.45
N ARG A 572 25.64 20.33 -20.69
CA ARG A 572 25.28 21.57 -20.01
C ARG A 572 23.77 21.84 -20.10
N PHE A 573 23.20 22.42 -19.03
CA PHE A 573 21.84 22.97 -19.01
C PHE A 573 21.87 24.43 -18.56
N ASP A 574 21.42 25.35 -19.39
CA ASP A 574 21.40 26.79 -19.10
C ASP A 574 19.97 27.30 -18.92
N VAL A 575 19.69 27.90 -17.76
CA VAL A 575 18.42 28.56 -17.48
C VAL A 575 18.38 29.90 -18.22
N LYS A 576 17.50 30.04 -19.19
CA LYS A 576 17.31 31.28 -19.96
C LYS A 576 16.31 32.22 -19.30
N GLU A 577 15.21 31.68 -18.81
CA GLU A 577 14.08 32.44 -18.29
C GLU A 577 13.40 31.71 -17.13
N THR A 578 12.75 32.44 -16.24
CA THR A 578 11.90 31.89 -15.19
C THR A 578 10.71 32.83 -14.96
N ALA A 579 9.50 32.31 -15.12
CA ALA A 579 8.25 33.05 -14.91
C ALA A 579 7.34 32.32 -13.92
N ASP A 580 6.72 33.04 -12.99
CA ASP A 580 5.72 32.50 -12.06
C ASP A 580 4.36 32.48 -12.77
N ILE A 581 3.72 31.30 -12.84
CA ILE A 581 2.52 31.05 -13.67
C ILE A 581 1.26 30.75 -12.86
N PHE A 582 1.39 30.44 -11.57
CA PHE A 582 0.26 30.21 -10.68
C PHE A 582 0.70 30.45 -9.24
N THR A 583 -0.16 31.06 -8.43
CA THR A 583 0.07 31.26 -6.99
C THR A 583 -1.10 30.68 -6.21
N HIS A 584 -0.84 29.72 -5.33
CA HIS A 584 -1.89 29.08 -4.55
C HIS A 584 -2.32 29.96 -3.37
N GLU A 585 -3.52 30.55 -3.46
CA GLU A 585 -4.07 31.57 -2.55
C GLU A 585 -3.86 31.26 -1.05
N ARG A 586 -4.10 30.02 -0.63
CA ARG A 586 -4.06 29.63 0.79
C ARG A 586 -2.65 29.35 1.35
N SER A 587 -1.64 29.22 0.49
CA SER A 587 -0.27 28.87 0.93
C SER A 587 0.82 29.79 0.41
N GLY A 588 0.51 30.71 -0.51
CA GLY A 588 1.49 31.61 -1.15
C GLY A 588 2.54 30.89 -2.00
N ALA A 589 2.42 29.57 -2.18
CA ALA A 589 3.36 28.77 -2.94
C ALA A 589 3.08 28.91 -4.44
N THR A 590 4.13 29.16 -5.22
CA THR A 590 4.01 29.42 -6.66
C THR A 590 4.50 28.25 -7.51
N THR A 591 3.89 28.14 -8.68
CA THR A 591 4.32 27.31 -9.81
C THR A 591 5.08 28.20 -10.78
N ARG A 592 6.21 27.72 -11.30
CA ARG A 592 7.08 28.46 -12.22
C ARG A 592 7.35 27.67 -13.48
N VAL A 593 7.41 28.35 -14.61
CA VAL A 593 7.97 27.81 -15.85
C VAL A 593 9.42 28.27 -15.93
N VAL A 594 10.32 27.34 -16.21
CA VAL A 594 11.75 27.61 -16.42
C VAL A 594 12.11 27.18 -17.83
N THR A 595 12.59 28.11 -18.64
CA THR A 595 13.07 27.82 -20.00
C THR A 595 14.52 27.37 -19.94
N ILE A 596 14.80 26.17 -20.43
CA ILE A 596 16.09 25.48 -20.34
C ILE A 596 16.66 25.29 -21.76
N GLU A 597 17.87 25.77 -21.97
CA GLU A 597 18.70 25.39 -23.12
C GLU A 597 19.55 24.18 -22.73
N LYS A 598 19.42 23.08 -23.49
CA LYS A 598 20.20 21.86 -23.37
C LYS A 598 21.32 21.90 -24.40
N LYS A 599 22.57 21.82 -23.96
CA LYS A 599 23.71 21.52 -24.84
C LYS A 599 24.08 20.04 -24.64
N GLN A 600 23.84 19.22 -25.65
CA GLN A 600 24.11 17.79 -25.61
C GLN A 600 25.22 17.43 -26.60
N ARG A 601 26.18 16.62 -26.14
CA ARG A 601 27.21 16.03 -27.01
C ARG A 601 26.56 15.05 -27.98
N ASN A 602 26.89 15.17 -29.25
CA ASN A 602 26.34 14.31 -30.29
C ASN A 602 26.97 12.90 -30.19
N ALA A 603 26.13 11.90 -29.96
CA ALA A 603 26.55 10.51 -29.78
C ALA A 603 26.67 9.83 -31.15
N LEU A 604 27.88 9.88 -31.72
CA LEU A 604 28.21 9.34 -33.03
C LEU A 604 28.46 7.84 -32.96
N ILE A 605 27.95 7.08 -33.93
CA ILE A 605 28.40 5.70 -34.18
C ILE A 605 29.74 5.78 -34.93
N SER A 606 30.82 5.28 -34.31
CA SER A 606 32.13 5.25 -34.95
C SER A 606 32.12 4.39 -36.21
N LEU A 607 33.07 4.61 -37.12
CA LEU A 607 33.12 3.84 -38.36
C LEU A 607 33.31 2.33 -38.13
N ASP A 608 34.11 1.97 -37.13
CA ASP A 608 34.39 0.57 -36.84
C ASP A 608 33.22 -0.11 -36.09
N ASP A 609 32.51 0.62 -35.20
CA ASP A 609 31.25 0.14 -34.60
C ASP A 609 30.16 -0.04 -35.67
N ALA A 610 30.10 0.87 -36.65
CA ALA A 610 29.18 0.80 -37.77
C ALA A 610 29.44 -0.48 -38.59
N ILE A 611 30.70 -0.78 -38.92
CA ILE A 611 31.05 -1.95 -39.71
C ILE A 611 30.88 -3.26 -38.91
N ALA A 612 31.17 -3.26 -37.61
CA ALA A 612 30.83 -4.38 -36.73
C ALA A 612 29.31 -4.65 -36.70
N LEU A 613 28.49 -3.60 -36.56
CA LEU A 613 27.03 -3.69 -36.58
C LEU A 613 26.48 -4.25 -37.90
N ALA A 614 27.11 -3.92 -39.03
CA ALA A 614 26.78 -4.49 -40.34
C ALA A 614 27.10 -6.00 -40.37
N GLY A 615 28.29 -6.40 -39.89
CA GLY A 615 28.70 -7.81 -39.82
C GLY A 615 27.78 -8.68 -38.95
N GLU A 616 27.48 -8.24 -37.71
CA GLU A 616 26.68 -9.01 -36.75
C GLU A 616 25.23 -9.23 -37.19
N ARG A 617 24.63 -8.26 -37.89
CA ARG A 617 23.19 -8.26 -38.20
C ARG A 617 22.84 -8.58 -39.66
N LYS A 618 23.81 -9.07 -40.44
CA LYS A 618 23.70 -9.18 -41.91
C LYS A 618 23.27 -7.86 -42.56
N GLY A 619 23.74 -6.74 -42.02
CA GLY A 619 23.53 -5.42 -42.57
C GLY A 619 24.33 -5.21 -43.84
N ARG A 620 23.77 -4.44 -44.76
CA ARG A 620 24.39 -4.06 -46.03
C ARG A 620 24.79 -2.60 -45.99
N LEU A 621 25.87 -2.26 -46.70
CA LEU A 621 26.41 -0.91 -46.76
C LEU A 621 25.80 -0.19 -47.97
N TYR A 622 25.16 0.95 -47.74
CA TYR A 622 24.51 1.75 -48.78
C TYR A 622 25.05 3.18 -48.82
N LEU A 623 25.12 3.74 -50.03
CA LEU A 623 25.45 5.13 -50.31
C LEU A 623 24.29 5.76 -51.08
N ASN A 624 23.88 6.97 -50.68
CA ASN A 624 22.87 7.71 -51.41
C ASN A 624 23.51 8.49 -52.56
N GLU A 625 23.19 8.15 -53.81
CA GLU A 625 23.85 8.71 -54.98
C GLU A 625 23.66 10.23 -55.11
N LYS A 626 22.51 10.76 -54.66
CA LYS A 626 22.15 12.19 -54.73
C LYS A 626 22.78 13.00 -53.60
N SER A 627 22.68 12.52 -52.36
CA SER A 627 23.15 13.25 -51.17
C SER A 627 24.56 12.88 -50.70
N LYS A 628 25.18 11.86 -51.31
CA LYS A 628 26.50 11.28 -50.97
C LYS A 628 26.66 10.83 -49.52
N ARG A 629 25.55 10.62 -48.82
CA ARG A 629 25.48 10.14 -47.42
C ARG A 629 25.53 8.63 -47.37
N ALA A 630 26.14 8.08 -46.32
CA ALA A 630 26.22 6.65 -46.07
C ALA A 630 25.13 6.19 -45.08
N ALA A 631 24.70 4.93 -45.19
CA ALA A 631 23.80 4.26 -44.25
C ALA A 631 24.06 2.74 -44.23
N ILE A 632 23.91 2.14 -43.05
CA ILE A 632 23.82 0.68 -42.93
C ILE A 632 22.35 0.31 -42.95
N VAL A 633 21.98 -0.60 -43.82
CA VAL A 633 20.61 -1.08 -43.96
C VAL A 633 20.52 -2.49 -43.39
N THR A 634 19.70 -2.64 -42.36
CA THR A 634 19.37 -3.94 -41.74
C THR A 634 17.87 -4.19 -41.85
N SER A 635 17.42 -5.44 -41.71
CA SER A 635 15.99 -5.74 -41.64
C SER A 635 15.39 -5.12 -40.36
N ALA A 636 14.27 -4.42 -40.50
CA ALA A 636 13.42 -4.02 -39.38
C ALA A 636 12.27 -5.01 -39.22
N PRO A 637 11.62 -5.10 -38.03
CA PRO A 637 10.36 -5.79 -37.91
C PRO A 637 9.33 -5.17 -38.86
N SER A 638 8.77 -5.99 -39.75
CA SER A 638 7.69 -5.58 -40.66
C SER A 638 6.56 -4.89 -39.89
N PHE A 639 5.97 -3.90 -40.52
CA PHE A 639 4.62 -3.48 -40.18
C PHE A 639 3.66 -4.40 -40.92
N MET A 640 2.47 -4.59 -40.38
CA MET A 640 1.34 -5.08 -41.16
C MET A 640 0.45 -3.84 -41.34
N HIS A 641 -0.48 -3.83 -42.29
CA HIS A 641 -1.53 -2.80 -42.40
C HIS A 641 -2.90 -3.36 -42.02
N GLU A 642 -3.88 -2.48 -41.74
CA GLU A 642 -5.26 -2.84 -41.32
C GLU A 642 -6.00 -3.78 -42.31
N ASP A 643 -5.52 -3.88 -43.55
CA ASP A 643 -6.01 -4.78 -44.60
C ASP A 643 -5.33 -6.18 -44.63
N GLY A 644 -4.43 -6.46 -43.68
CA GLY A 644 -3.66 -7.69 -43.58
C GLY A 644 -2.40 -7.73 -44.46
N SER A 645 -2.13 -6.70 -45.27
CA SER A 645 -0.91 -6.65 -46.07
C SER A 645 0.32 -6.44 -45.19
N VAL A 646 1.45 -7.08 -45.53
CA VAL A 646 2.68 -7.01 -44.73
C VAL A 646 3.68 -6.05 -45.38
N GLU A 647 3.71 -4.83 -44.86
CA GLU A 647 4.71 -3.81 -45.16
C GLU A 647 6.06 -4.23 -44.55
N LYS A 648 6.91 -4.84 -45.38
CA LYS A 648 8.30 -5.11 -44.98
C LYS A 648 9.05 -3.79 -44.79
N ARG A 649 9.91 -3.75 -43.77
CA ARG A 649 10.63 -2.54 -43.39
C ARG A 649 12.12 -2.75 -43.26
N LEU A 650 12.86 -1.70 -43.57
CA LEU A 650 14.29 -1.60 -43.46
C LEU A 650 14.66 -0.57 -42.39
N ARG A 651 15.73 -0.87 -41.64
CA ARG A 651 16.32 -0.01 -40.61
C ARG A 651 17.56 0.65 -41.20
N LEU A 652 17.47 1.94 -41.48
CA LEU A 652 18.61 2.76 -41.91
C LEU A 652 19.33 3.28 -40.66
N VAL A 653 20.57 2.86 -40.46
CA VAL A 653 21.45 3.33 -39.40
C VAL A 653 22.47 4.28 -40.00
N ARG A 654 22.52 5.51 -39.50
CA ARG A 654 23.41 6.59 -39.92
C ARG A 654 24.18 7.10 -38.69
N PRO A 655 25.23 7.95 -38.83
CA PRO A 655 26.05 8.37 -37.70
C PRO A 655 25.28 8.93 -36.49
N MET A 656 24.17 9.64 -36.74
CA MET A 656 23.32 10.28 -35.73
C MET A 656 21.87 9.79 -35.69
N THR A 657 21.38 9.08 -36.72
CA THR A 657 19.96 8.70 -36.82
C THR A 657 19.77 7.21 -37.06
N ARG A 658 18.62 6.70 -36.59
CA ARG A 658 18.16 5.32 -36.81
C ARG A 658 16.71 5.38 -37.28
N GLU A 659 16.55 5.39 -38.59
CA GLU A 659 15.26 5.53 -39.26
C GLU A 659 14.72 4.15 -39.65
N THR A 660 13.40 4.00 -39.69
CA THR A 660 12.75 2.81 -40.24
C THR A 660 11.89 3.25 -41.41
N VAL A 661 12.09 2.62 -42.56
CA VAL A 661 11.42 2.94 -43.82
C VAL A 661 10.79 1.67 -44.41
N GLU A 662 9.80 1.85 -45.27
CA GLU A 662 9.19 0.77 -46.03
C GLU A 662 10.19 0.23 -47.07
N GLU A 663 10.25 -1.09 -47.27
CA GLU A 663 11.18 -1.73 -48.23
C GLU A 663 10.86 -1.31 -49.68
N VAL A 664 9.57 -1.13 -50.00
CA VAL A 664 9.11 -0.65 -51.32
C VAL A 664 9.52 0.80 -51.54
N ALA A 665 9.21 1.69 -50.59
CA ALA A 665 9.63 3.10 -50.66
C ALA A 665 11.16 3.23 -50.74
N PHE A 666 11.91 2.38 -50.04
CA PHE A 666 13.38 2.36 -50.11
C PHE A 666 13.88 1.96 -51.51
N ALA A 667 13.25 1.02 -52.20
CA ALA A 667 13.63 0.63 -53.55
C ALA A 667 13.47 1.76 -54.59
N GLU A 668 12.58 2.74 -54.33
CA GLU A 668 12.40 3.94 -55.18
C GLU A 668 13.38 5.08 -54.84
N THR A 669 14.20 4.94 -53.80
CA THR A 669 15.19 5.94 -53.41
C THR A 669 16.51 5.82 -54.19
N ALA A 670 17.33 6.87 -54.13
CA ALA A 670 18.68 6.87 -54.67
C ALA A 670 19.73 6.18 -53.77
N TRP A 671 19.36 5.17 -52.97
CA TRP A 671 20.30 4.41 -52.12
C TRP A 671 20.82 3.17 -52.87
N ALA A 672 22.11 3.16 -53.22
CA ALA A 672 22.79 2.04 -53.88
C ALA A 672 23.66 1.26 -52.90
N GLU A 673 23.74 -0.07 -53.04
CA GLU A 673 24.63 -0.93 -52.24
C GLU A 673 26.09 -0.73 -52.70
N VAL A 674 27.02 -0.51 -51.77
CA VAL A 674 28.42 -0.13 -52.07
C VAL A 674 29.44 -1.00 -51.32
N GLY A 675 30.67 -1.00 -51.82
CA GLY A 675 31.79 -1.64 -51.14
C GLY A 675 32.24 -0.88 -49.87
N GLU A 676 32.90 -1.60 -48.95
CA GLU A 676 33.34 -1.05 -47.67
C GLU A 676 34.20 0.22 -47.82
N ALA A 677 35.10 0.27 -48.81
CA ALA A 677 35.97 1.43 -49.02
C ALA A 677 35.20 2.73 -49.33
N GLU A 678 34.17 2.66 -50.17
CA GLU A 678 33.32 3.80 -50.53
C GLU A 678 32.42 4.23 -49.35
N PHE A 679 31.88 3.24 -48.64
CA PHE A 679 31.12 3.47 -47.40
C PHE A 679 31.98 4.15 -46.33
N ARG A 680 33.21 3.67 -46.08
CA ARG A 680 34.16 4.26 -45.11
C ARG A 680 34.45 5.72 -45.43
N ALA A 681 34.69 6.05 -46.70
CA ALA A 681 34.94 7.42 -47.13
C ALA A 681 33.75 8.35 -46.88
N ALA A 682 32.54 7.94 -47.29
CA ALA A 682 31.33 8.74 -47.12
C ALA A 682 30.86 8.86 -45.65
N TRP A 683 31.04 7.81 -44.85
CA TRP A 683 30.71 7.83 -43.42
C TRP A 683 31.66 8.76 -42.64
N ASN A 684 32.97 8.72 -42.93
CA ASN A 684 33.93 9.65 -42.33
C ASN A 684 33.67 11.11 -42.74
N ALA A 685 33.38 11.38 -44.02
CA ALA A 685 33.02 12.72 -44.48
C ALA A 685 31.74 13.24 -43.81
N GLU A 686 30.79 12.36 -43.46
CA GLU A 686 29.61 12.75 -42.68
C GLU A 686 29.96 12.99 -41.19
N LEU A 687 30.81 12.16 -40.58
CA LEU A 687 31.29 12.34 -39.20
C LEU A 687 32.01 13.68 -39.01
N GLU A 688 32.89 14.07 -39.95
CA GLU A 688 33.58 15.36 -39.94
C GLU A 688 32.63 16.56 -40.04
N GLY A 689 31.48 16.40 -40.69
CA GLY A 689 30.46 17.44 -40.87
C GLY A 689 29.48 17.59 -39.70
N ILE A 690 29.49 16.70 -38.71
CA ILE A 690 28.56 16.76 -37.57
C ILE A 690 29.19 17.56 -36.42
N PRO A 691 28.54 18.64 -35.93
CA PRO A 691 29.07 19.41 -34.81
C PRO A 691 29.17 18.54 -33.55
N GLU A 692 30.18 18.78 -32.72
CA GLU A 692 30.42 18.06 -31.46
C GLU A 692 29.21 18.12 -30.50
N PHE A 693 28.43 19.20 -30.57
CA PHE A 693 27.25 19.44 -29.73
C PHE A 693 26.03 19.87 -30.55
N SER A 694 24.86 19.39 -30.14
CA SER A 694 23.56 19.96 -30.47
C SER A 694 23.04 20.84 -29.34
N VAL A 695 22.28 21.88 -29.68
CA VAL A 695 21.62 22.78 -28.75
C VAL A 695 20.12 22.72 -29.00
N SER A 696 19.32 22.52 -27.95
CA SER A 696 17.86 22.52 -28.02
C SER A 696 17.24 23.18 -26.80
N THR A 697 16.03 23.72 -26.94
CA THR A 697 15.34 24.44 -25.86
C THR A 697 14.06 23.71 -25.48
N PHE A 698 13.78 23.61 -24.18
CA PHE A 698 12.54 23.07 -23.65
C PHE A 698 12.08 23.83 -22.40
N HIS A 699 10.81 23.68 -22.01
CA HIS A 699 10.25 24.34 -20.84
C HIS A 699 10.01 23.33 -19.72
N LEU A 700 10.34 23.72 -18.48
CA LEU A 700 10.21 22.91 -17.28
C LEU A 700 9.27 23.58 -16.28
N VAL A 701 8.10 22.99 -16.03
CA VAL A 701 7.15 23.46 -15.02
C VAL A 701 7.57 22.93 -13.65
N THR A 702 7.91 23.83 -12.72
CA THR A 702 8.48 23.56 -11.40
C THR A 702 7.63 24.20 -10.30
N GLY A 703 7.87 23.87 -9.02
CA GLY A 703 7.13 24.43 -7.90
C GLY A 703 5.90 23.60 -7.50
N LEU A 704 4.79 24.24 -7.12
CA LEU A 704 3.62 23.55 -6.58
C LEU A 704 2.71 22.99 -7.71
N LEU A 705 3.05 21.82 -8.25
CA LEU A 705 2.33 21.25 -9.40
C LEU A 705 0.93 20.68 -9.08
N LEU A 706 0.66 20.28 -7.84
CA LEU A 706 -0.56 19.54 -7.49
C LEU A 706 -1.89 20.29 -7.75
N PRO A 707 -2.03 21.60 -7.47
CA PRO A 707 -3.26 22.37 -7.72
C PRO A 707 -3.56 22.65 -9.20
N ILE A 708 -2.61 22.36 -10.11
CA ILE A 708 -2.75 22.53 -11.56
C ILE A 708 -2.53 21.20 -12.30
N TRP A 709 -2.57 20.08 -11.58
CA TRP A 709 -2.19 18.76 -12.08
C TRP A 709 -3.13 18.24 -13.17
N ASP A 710 -4.40 18.60 -13.07
CA ASP A 710 -5.48 18.40 -14.04
C ASP A 710 -5.25 19.16 -15.36
N ARG A 711 -4.51 20.27 -15.32
CA ARG A 711 -4.25 21.19 -16.45
C ARG A 711 -2.92 20.93 -17.16
N LEU A 712 -2.02 20.19 -16.53
CA LEU A 712 -0.80 19.70 -17.19
C LEU A 712 -1.18 18.60 -18.22
N PRO A 713 -0.39 18.39 -19.29
CA PRO A 713 -0.70 17.38 -20.33
C PRO A 713 -0.90 15.97 -19.74
N GLN A 714 -1.54 15.03 -20.44
CA GLN A 714 -1.74 13.67 -19.88
C GLN A 714 -0.70 12.64 -20.35
N GLU A 715 -0.04 12.84 -21.49
CA GLU A 715 0.80 11.82 -22.13
C GLU A 715 2.15 11.63 -21.42
N ASN A 716 2.92 12.71 -21.24
CA ASN A 716 4.24 12.67 -20.60
C ASN A 716 4.20 12.99 -19.10
N MET A 717 3.58 12.13 -18.28
CA MET A 717 3.52 12.31 -16.82
C MET A 717 4.89 12.21 -16.09
N LYS A 718 6.01 12.00 -16.82
CA LYS A 718 7.37 11.92 -16.27
C LYS A 718 7.79 13.25 -15.61
N VAL A 719 8.23 13.18 -14.36
CA VAL A 719 8.90 14.31 -13.67
C VAL A 719 10.40 14.18 -13.87
N ASN A 720 11.02 15.22 -14.39
CA ASN A 720 12.42 15.26 -14.79
C ASN A 720 13.25 16.01 -13.73
N ARG A 721 14.50 15.58 -13.56
CA ARG A 721 15.51 16.26 -12.74
C ARG A 721 16.66 16.72 -13.62
N LEU A 722 17.12 17.95 -13.43
CA LEU A 722 18.36 18.44 -14.04
C LEU A 722 19.15 19.30 -13.06
N GLU A 723 20.46 19.38 -13.29
CA GLU A 723 21.35 20.31 -12.61
C GLU A 723 21.80 21.35 -13.63
N ALA A 724 21.40 22.61 -13.41
CA ALA A 724 21.77 23.72 -14.27
C ALA A 724 23.21 24.17 -14.00
N SER A 725 23.82 24.81 -15.00
CA SER A 725 25.23 25.27 -14.98
C SER A 725 25.55 26.27 -13.87
N ASP A 726 24.53 26.91 -13.31
CA ASP A 726 24.61 27.83 -12.17
C ASP A 726 24.46 27.12 -10.81
N GLY A 727 24.48 25.78 -10.81
CA GLY A 727 24.31 24.94 -9.62
C GLY A 727 22.85 24.76 -9.18
N ARG A 728 21.85 25.36 -9.85
CA ARG A 728 20.44 25.17 -9.50
C ARG A 728 19.99 23.76 -9.89
N ARG A 729 19.57 23.00 -8.88
CA ARG A 729 18.91 21.71 -9.05
C ARG A 729 17.43 21.93 -9.30
N LEU A 730 17.01 21.75 -10.55
CA LEU A 730 15.64 21.94 -10.98
C LEU A 730 14.93 20.59 -11.08
N LEU A 731 13.67 20.59 -10.64
CA LEU A 731 12.81 19.43 -10.68
C LEU A 731 11.40 19.89 -11.07
N GLY A 732 10.86 19.23 -12.10
CA GLY A 732 9.62 19.66 -12.72
C GLY A 732 9.26 18.80 -13.92
N ARG A 733 8.25 19.23 -14.65
CA ARG A 733 7.73 18.51 -15.81
C ARG A 733 8.14 19.20 -17.10
N ILE A 734 8.68 18.46 -18.06
CA ILE A 734 8.92 18.98 -19.41
C ILE A 734 7.58 19.17 -20.10
N VAL A 735 7.38 20.33 -20.71
CA VAL A 735 6.18 20.71 -21.44
C VAL A 735 6.61 21.33 -22.78
N GLY A 736 5.98 20.90 -23.87
CA GLY A 736 6.22 21.45 -25.22
C GLY A 736 5.71 22.89 -25.35
N ALA A 737 6.14 23.62 -26.39
CA ALA A 737 5.77 25.02 -26.56
C ALA A 737 4.24 25.24 -26.66
N ALA A 738 3.54 24.49 -27.52
CA ALA A 738 2.08 24.58 -27.64
C ALA A 738 1.33 24.10 -26.38
N GLU A 739 1.86 23.10 -25.67
CA GLU A 739 1.28 22.63 -24.41
C GLU A 739 1.44 23.65 -23.28
N LEU A 740 2.56 24.39 -23.26
CA LEU A 740 2.84 25.44 -22.31
C LEU A 740 1.85 26.60 -22.49
N GLU A 741 1.60 27.03 -23.72
CA GLU A 741 0.61 28.09 -23.98
C GLU A 741 -0.80 27.68 -23.53
N LYS A 742 -1.19 26.42 -23.73
CA LYS A 742 -2.43 25.89 -23.16
C LYS A 742 -2.46 26.00 -21.64
N LEU A 743 -1.40 25.51 -20.98
CA LEU A 743 -1.28 25.54 -19.53
C LEU A 743 -1.38 26.97 -18.99
N MET A 744 -0.73 27.94 -19.64
CA MET A 744 -0.76 29.36 -19.26
C MET A 744 -2.18 29.93 -19.28
N ILE A 745 -3.01 29.52 -20.25
CA ILE A 745 -4.42 29.90 -20.35
C ILE A 745 -5.25 29.19 -19.28
N ASP A 746 -5.08 27.87 -19.13
CA ASP A 746 -5.83 27.05 -18.18
C ASP A 746 -5.56 27.45 -16.71
N VAL A 747 -4.39 28.03 -16.39
CA VAL A 747 -4.07 28.59 -15.06
C VAL A 747 -4.39 30.09 -14.91
N GLY A 748 -4.85 30.75 -15.98
CA GLY A 748 -5.20 32.18 -15.99
C GLY A 748 -4.01 33.15 -16.03
N ALA A 749 -2.81 32.68 -16.40
CA ALA A 749 -1.60 33.49 -16.52
C ALA A 749 -1.40 34.13 -17.91
N LYS A 750 -2.13 33.65 -18.93
CA LYS A 750 -2.32 34.31 -20.22
C LYS A 750 -3.80 34.29 -20.59
N SER A 751 -4.22 35.23 -21.43
CA SER A 751 -5.51 35.21 -22.10
C SER A 751 -5.41 34.53 -23.47
N VAL A 752 -6.55 34.05 -23.97
CA VAL A 752 -6.67 33.52 -25.34
C VAL A 752 -6.38 34.60 -26.42
N GLY A 753 -6.36 35.88 -26.04
CA GLY A 753 -6.02 37.00 -26.93
C GLY A 753 -4.53 37.28 -27.09
N ASP A 754 -3.65 36.66 -26.29
CA ASP A 754 -2.20 36.98 -26.27
C ASP A 754 -1.38 36.24 -27.34
N PHE A 755 -2.02 35.44 -28.21
CA PHE A 755 -1.34 34.74 -29.29
C PHE A 755 -1.03 35.67 -30.48
N THR A 756 0.25 35.76 -30.85
CA THR A 756 0.64 36.38 -32.12
C THR A 756 0.20 35.51 -33.32
N PRO A 757 -0.22 36.12 -34.45
CA PRO A 757 -0.59 35.38 -35.67
C PRO A 757 0.46 34.36 -36.13
N GLU A 758 1.74 34.70 -35.94
CA GLU A 758 2.88 33.86 -36.28
C GLU A 758 2.94 32.61 -35.38
N ALA A 759 2.72 32.76 -34.06
CA ALA A 759 2.67 31.64 -33.12
C ALA A 759 1.46 30.73 -33.34
N ILE A 760 0.32 31.28 -33.77
CA ILE A 760 -0.86 30.51 -34.20
C ILE A 760 -0.49 29.63 -35.39
N GLY A 761 0.09 30.21 -36.44
CA GLY A 761 0.52 29.46 -37.64
C GLY A 761 1.51 28.34 -37.31
N ALA A 762 2.52 28.62 -36.50
CA ALA A 762 3.49 27.64 -36.04
C ALA A 762 2.84 26.49 -35.25
N SER A 763 2.00 26.81 -34.25
CA SER A 763 1.33 25.82 -33.39
C SER A 763 0.35 24.92 -34.17
N VAL A 764 -0.40 25.48 -35.12
CA VAL A 764 -1.25 24.67 -36.00
C VAL A 764 -0.41 23.73 -36.87
N MET A 765 0.69 24.23 -37.46
CA MET A 765 1.41 23.48 -38.48
C MET A 765 2.45 22.49 -37.97
N LYS A 766 3.14 22.81 -36.86
CA LYS A 766 4.12 21.92 -36.20
C LYS A 766 3.38 20.96 -35.26
N ASP A 767 2.66 21.51 -34.29
CA ASP A 767 2.06 20.74 -33.18
C ASP A 767 0.64 20.22 -33.50
N GLY A 768 0.05 20.63 -34.63
CA GLY A 768 -1.26 20.13 -35.07
C GLY A 768 -2.45 20.72 -34.31
N ALA A 769 -2.25 21.81 -33.55
CA ALA A 769 -3.28 22.44 -32.74
C ALA A 769 -4.45 22.99 -33.59
N VAL A 770 -5.59 23.17 -32.94
CA VAL A 770 -6.81 23.77 -33.51
C VAL A 770 -7.14 25.04 -32.73
N PHE A 771 -7.28 26.16 -33.41
CA PHE A 771 -7.72 27.42 -32.81
C PHE A 771 -9.17 27.69 -33.22
N ALA A 772 -10.05 27.91 -32.25
CA ALA A 772 -11.39 28.42 -32.48
C ALA A 772 -11.36 29.95 -32.49
N LEU A 773 -12.06 30.55 -33.46
CA LEU A 773 -12.19 32.00 -33.61
C LEU A 773 -13.66 32.43 -33.42
N ALA A 774 -13.88 33.73 -33.25
CA ALA A 774 -15.20 34.33 -33.24
C ALA A 774 -16.03 33.91 -34.48
N THR A 775 -17.35 33.86 -34.32
CA THR A 775 -18.32 33.32 -35.30
C THR A 775 -18.26 31.80 -35.56
N GLY A 776 -17.44 31.04 -34.82
CA GLY A 776 -17.39 29.58 -34.90
C GLY A 776 -16.37 29.00 -35.89
N LEU A 777 -15.63 29.88 -36.57
CA LEU A 777 -14.51 29.56 -37.45
C LEU A 777 -13.42 28.78 -36.70
N GLN A 778 -12.68 27.93 -37.43
CA GLN A 778 -11.53 27.19 -36.88
C GLN A 778 -10.31 27.27 -37.80
N LEU A 779 -9.12 27.41 -37.22
CA LEU A 779 -7.83 27.21 -37.90
C LEU A 779 -7.27 25.85 -37.52
N ARG A 780 -6.96 25.00 -38.49
CA ARG A 780 -6.45 23.63 -38.26
C ARG A 780 -5.49 23.15 -39.35
N ARG A 781 -4.68 22.13 -39.04
CA ARG A 781 -3.83 21.45 -40.02
C ARG A 781 -4.61 20.35 -40.73
N SER A 782 -4.61 20.38 -42.06
CA SER A 782 -5.27 19.40 -42.92
C SER A 782 -4.31 18.87 -43.97
N ARG A 783 -4.33 17.55 -44.21
CA ARG A 783 -3.51 16.92 -45.25
C ARG A 783 -4.26 16.94 -46.59
N VAL A 784 -3.61 17.42 -47.64
CA VAL A 784 -4.15 17.51 -49.01
C VAL A 784 -3.03 17.13 -49.98
N MET A 785 -3.25 16.15 -50.85
CA MET A 785 -2.23 15.65 -51.80
C MET A 785 -0.88 15.37 -51.11
N TYR A 786 -0.92 14.64 -49.99
CA TYR A 786 0.20 14.29 -49.11
C TYR A 786 0.86 15.46 -48.33
N GLU A 787 0.64 16.71 -48.72
CA GLU A 787 1.14 17.91 -48.04
C GLU A 787 0.27 18.32 -46.84
N ASN A 788 0.88 18.91 -45.81
CA ASN A 788 0.15 19.56 -44.72
C ASN A 788 -0.15 21.02 -45.09
N ARG A 789 -1.42 21.43 -45.01
CA ARG A 789 -1.89 22.80 -45.29
C ARG A 789 -2.68 23.35 -44.10
N LEU A 790 -2.65 24.67 -43.93
CA LEU A 790 -3.45 25.36 -42.91
C LEU A 790 -4.84 25.65 -43.49
N GLU A 791 -5.86 25.00 -42.94
CA GLU A 791 -7.27 25.13 -43.36
C GLU A 791 -8.02 26.07 -42.43
N VAL A 792 -8.86 26.92 -43.02
CA VAL A 792 -9.92 27.64 -42.31
C VAL A 792 -11.21 26.84 -42.46
N ALA A 793 -11.73 26.31 -41.36
CA ALA A 793 -12.91 25.45 -41.29
C ALA A 793 -14.09 26.16 -40.59
N ASN A 794 -15.27 25.55 -40.67
CA ASN A 794 -16.53 26.00 -40.04
C ASN A 794 -16.98 27.42 -40.43
N TYR A 795 -16.67 27.87 -41.65
CA TYR A 795 -17.18 29.12 -42.19
C TYR A 795 -18.62 29.00 -42.71
N GLY A 796 -19.41 30.05 -42.53
CA GLY A 796 -20.71 30.21 -43.19
C GLY A 796 -20.55 30.57 -44.68
N PRO A 797 -21.60 30.39 -45.51
CA PRO A 797 -21.55 30.69 -46.95
C PRO A 797 -21.10 32.14 -47.24
N ASP A 798 -21.61 33.08 -46.46
CA ASP A 798 -21.40 34.52 -46.61
C ASP A 798 -19.96 34.96 -46.28
N GLN A 799 -19.20 34.10 -45.56
CA GLN A 799 -17.84 34.39 -45.12
C GLN A 799 -16.78 34.03 -46.18
N VAL A 800 -17.13 33.25 -47.21
CA VAL A 800 -16.17 32.72 -48.20
C VAL A 800 -15.41 33.83 -48.94
N GLU A 801 -16.13 34.81 -49.50
CA GLU A 801 -15.50 35.92 -50.23
C GLU A 801 -14.72 36.86 -49.30
N THR A 802 -15.16 36.99 -48.05
CA THR A 802 -14.46 37.79 -47.02
C THR A 802 -13.13 37.12 -46.62
N LEU A 803 -13.12 35.79 -46.45
CA LEU A 803 -11.90 35.02 -46.17
C LEU A 803 -10.93 35.02 -47.37
N LYS A 804 -11.44 34.96 -48.61
CA LYS A 804 -10.61 35.13 -49.82
C LYS A 804 -9.97 36.52 -49.89
N ALA A 805 -10.72 37.57 -49.59
CA ALA A 805 -10.19 38.94 -49.53
C ALA A 805 -9.09 39.12 -48.47
N MET A 806 -9.08 38.30 -47.42
CA MET A 806 -8.01 38.23 -46.41
C MET A 806 -6.83 37.33 -46.80
N GLY A 807 -6.80 36.81 -48.03
CA GLY A 807 -5.67 36.08 -48.59
C GLY A 807 -5.79 34.55 -48.56
N CYS A 808 -6.94 33.99 -48.15
CA CYS A 808 -7.19 32.55 -48.35
C CYS A 808 -7.48 32.23 -49.81
N PHE A 809 -7.18 31.00 -50.22
CA PHE A 809 -7.60 30.44 -51.50
C PHE A 809 -8.53 29.24 -51.28
N SER A 810 -9.35 28.89 -52.28
CA SER A 810 -10.33 27.82 -52.18
C SER A 810 -10.09 26.71 -53.20
N GLU A 811 -10.16 25.46 -52.76
CA GLU A 811 -10.16 24.26 -53.61
C GLU A 811 -11.43 23.44 -53.36
N ILE A 812 -11.86 22.65 -54.35
CA ILE A 812 -12.96 21.67 -54.19
C ILE A 812 -12.33 20.29 -54.02
N ILE A 813 -12.50 19.69 -52.84
CA ILE A 813 -11.93 18.38 -52.47
C ILE A 813 -13.07 17.53 -51.92
N ALA A 814 -13.20 16.29 -52.41
CA ALA A 814 -14.29 15.37 -52.04
C ALA A 814 -15.69 16.02 -52.12
N HIS A 815 -15.96 16.71 -53.24
CA HIS A 815 -17.21 17.47 -53.51
C HIS A 815 -17.55 18.59 -52.51
N ARG A 816 -16.58 19.04 -51.69
CA ARG A 816 -16.76 20.17 -50.77
C ARG A 816 -15.76 21.28 -51.09
N LEU A 817 -16.23 22.52 -51.10
CA LEU A 817 -15.37 23.71 -51.09
C LEU A 817 -14.62 23.75 -49.75
N ARG A 818 -13.30 23.99 -49.78
CA ARG A 818 -12.43 24.13 -48.60
C ARG A 818 -11.54 25.36 -48.78
N LEU A 819 -11.28 26.09 -47.69
CA LEU A 819 -10.46 27.32 -47.68
C LEU A 819 -9.12 27.09 -46.98
N PHE A 820 -8.04 27.57 -47.57
CA PHE A 820 -6.67 27.39 -47.07
C PHE A 820 -5.90 28.72 -47.03
N ALA A 821 -5.05 28.89 -46.02
CA ALA A 821 -4.11 29.99 -45.92
C ALA A 821 -2.79 29.63 -46.63
N PRO A 822 -2.29 30.46 -47.57
CA PRO A 822 -1.04 30.18 -48.27
C PRO A 822 0.19 30.38 -47.36
N ALA A 823 1.13 29.45 -47.42
CA ALA A 823 2.42 29.56 -46.75
C ALA A 823 3.41 30.41 -47.57
N ARG A 824 4.26 31.19 -46.90
CA ARG A 824 5.45 31.83 -47.46
C ARG A 824 6.63 31.57 -46.52
N GLY A 825 7.40 30.51 -46.80
CA GLY A 825 8.39 29.99 -45.85
C GLY A 825 7.69 29.42 -44.62
N GLU A 826 8.17 29.76 -43.42
CA GLU A 826 7.50 29.38 -42.15
C GLU A 826 6.31 30.30 -41.77
N ALA A 827 6.02 31.35 -42.55
CA ALA A 827 4.99 32.34 -42.23
C ALA A 827 3.68 32.13 -43.02
N TYR A 828 2.55 32.53 -42.43
CA TYR A 828 1.20 32.44 -43.00
C TYR A 828 0.52 33.82 -43.01
N PRO A 829 0.74 34.66 -44.03
CA PRO A 829 0.33 36.07 -44.02
C PRO A 829 -1.18 36.31 -43.87
N ALA A 830 -2.01 35.33 -44.23
CA ALA A 830 -3.47 35.41 -44.10
C ALA A 830 -3.96 35.27 -42.64
N ILE A 831 -3.17 34.73 -41.71
CA ILE A 831 -3.62 34.59 -40.30
C ILE A 831 -3.81 35.96 -39.65
N THR A 832 -2.90 36.91 -39.89
CA THR A 832 -2.91 38.25 -39.29
C THR A 832 -4.23 39.01 -39.52
N PRO A 833 -4.73 39.19 -40.76
CA PRO A 833 -6.05 39.81 -40.99
C PRO A 833 -7.21 38.94 -40.48
N ILE A 834 -7.12 37.61 -40.56
CA ILE A 834 -8.18 36.70 -40.08
C ILE A 834 -8.37 36.84 -38.56
N VAL A 835 -7.30 36.79 -37.78
CA VAL A 835 -7.35 36.89 -36.30
C VAL A 835 -7.71 38.31 -35.85
N ALA A 836 -7.28 39.34 -36.59
CA ALA A 836 -7.70 40.72 -36.34
C ALA A 836 -9.21 40.93 -36.58
N ARG A 837 -9.81 40.20 -37.54
CA ARG A 837 -11.25 40.30 -37.86
C ARG A 837 -12.12 39.34 -37.04
N PHE A 838 -11.60 38.17 -36.72
CA PHE A 838 -12.22 37.11 -35.94
C PHE A 838 -11.28 36.73 -34.79
N PRO A 839 -11.37 37.42 -33.63
CA PRO A 839 -10.51 37.15 -32.48
C PRO A 839 -10.57 35.69 -32.05
N VAL A 840 -9.46 35.17 -31.51
CA VAL A 840 -9.39 33.81 -30.97
C VAL A 840 -10.34 33.68 -29.77
N THR A 841 -11.19 32.66 -29.78
CA THR A 841 -12.19 32.37 -28.73
C THR A 841 -11.92 31.06 -28.00
N GLY A 842 -11.07 30.19 -28.55
CA GLY A 842 -10.67 28.95 -27.90
C GLY A 842 -9.45 28.29 -28.56
N PHE A 843 -8.85 27.33 -27.86
CA PHE A 843 -7.67 26.62 -28.31
C PHE A 843 -7.74 25.15 -27.88
N GLU A 844 -7.48 24.24 -28.80
CA GLU A 844 -7.38 22.80 -28.59
C GLU A 844 -6.01 22.30 -29.08
N ALA A 845 -5.10 22.01 -28.15
CA ALA A 845 -3.94 21.16 -28.44
C ALA A 845 -4.45 19.76 -28.80
N ARG A 846 -3.95 19.20 -29.89
CA ARG A 846 -4.41 17.91 -30.43
C ARG A 846 -3.89 16.76 -29.56
N GLY A 847 -4.80 16.06 -28.89
CA GLY A 847 -4.55 14.68 -28.44
C GLY A 847 -4.96 13.70 -29.54
N ALA A 848 -4.00 12.90 -30.01
CA ALA A 848 -4.19 11.77 -30.92
C ALA A 848 -2.92 10.90 -30.96
#